data_AF-A0A8H7R9Z6-F1
#
_entry.id   AF-A0A8H7R9Z6-F1
#
_cell.length_a   1.000
_cell.length_b   1.000
_cell.length_c   1.000
_cell.angle_alpha   90.00
_cell.angle_beta   90.00
_cell.angle_gamma   90.00
#
_symmetry.space_group_name_H-M   'P 1'
#
loop_
_entity.id
_entity.type
_entity.pdbx_description
1 polymer ?
#
loop_
_entity_poly.entity_id
_entity_poly.type
_entity_poly.pdbx_seq_one_letter_code
_entity_poly.pdbx_strand_id
1 'polypeptide(L)'
;MSISSSELRQRKPVSSVVNSRHGNQESGLKKQKPLLRKENNGSKDYLIALALFIISLPIRFKSINNPDQVVFDEVHFGQHASFYITQKFYFDVHPPLAKMLIALVAWIAGYDGQFDFKEIGSEYPSSVPYITIRAVGTLLGCFVVPLAYLTIRNAGHSIIAATITALAICFENGLIANNRLILLDSYLVFFTAFSIYAYTTFYKQRAFSRGWWISLLFTGVGLGCAFSSKWVGLFTIATIGVSTLKQLWEILGDIKVTKRQYLVHFTARFACLCILPIAIYLATFYIHFAILSNPGPGDNYMEIETQNELKGFDPVDTPVPIAYGSLITMRHRETTGGYLHSHSANYPEGSGQQQVTLYPYKDNNNWWRILKADVYEEDTHDLLGSDNTTYLEYVRNGDIIRLEHVLTAPRKLHSHSVPAPVTDTEYHFEVSGYGFDNHTGDSNDFWRVQIDNNTAYPEAGNRLEARRSIFRLEHSNQDCHLYSTYERLPEWGYEQQEVSCIQEGLKAKTMWIIDETENPLLPADVAIENERRPGFASKLLRLHNAMWSFNIGLTEAHPFQTRPFAWPVLRSGINYWISETTQIILLGNPLVFWTSTVAVFSFAIIFTFFQMRDKRGFKDHFDGKRAFYENSAGFFAFGWALHYIPFYYMDPQLFLHHYMPALYLAVLTLGVGIDLILKKFPRVVKLGFAVVASVCIVYTYYIYSPITYGEPWSVAECEQATLLSSWDLNCARYAPGAPQRVRLNKFENPTDTIVIKQPSQVEQEIILEPEGGIIYVDDEGNRISPEDVPKEFLINEDEEEVILKYEDGEHDDDEYENDDDDDEEEEEEEEEEEEEEEEEKDEPTDAPIFADPEPEFIDGKEVYGDDEDEDEYPKTIYGLDPEAEDGEEADPFPLRVRDIPNTIHV
;
A
#
# COMPACT_ATOMS: atom_id res chain seq x y z
N MET A 1 2.40 89.06 -18.76
CA MET A 1 1.65 87.91 -18.19
C MET A 1 0.77 87.35 -19.30
N SER A 2 0.61 86.04 -19.49
CA SER A 2 1.28 84.86 -18.90
C SER A 2 0.85 83.60 -19.67
N ILE A 3 1.39 82.42 -19.32
CA ILE A 3 1.05 81.08 -19.84
C ILE A 3 1.66 80.78 -21.22
N SER A 4 2.49 79.73 -21.27
CA SER A 4 2.84 78.96 -22.48
C SER A 4 3.33 77.57 -22.06
N SER A 5 3.42 76.65 -23.01
CA SER A 5 3.50 75.20 -22.80
C SER A 5 4.84 74.57 -23.18
N SER A 6 5.06 73.36 -22.64
CA SER A 6 6.00 72.31 -23.12
C SER A 6 7.51 72.54 -22.94
N GLU A 7 8.22 71.47 -22.63
CA GLU A 7 9.21 70.94 -23.58
C GLU A 7 9.46 69.43 -23.36
N LEU A 8 9.77 68.71 -24.45
CA LEU A 8 9.99 67.26 -24.45
C LEU A 8 10.87 66.90 -25.66
N ARG A 9 12.18 66.65 -25.49
CA ARG A 9 13.00 66.08 -26.58
C ARG A 9 14.32 65.41 -26.18
N GLN A 10 14.68 64.42 -27.00
CA GLN A 10 15.93 63.67 -26.98
C GLN A 10 17.02 64.38 -27.79
N ARG A 11 18.31 64.06 -27.53
CA ARG A 11 19.31 63.85 -28.60
C ARG A 11 20.51 63.00 -28.11
N LYS A 12 21.00 62.12 -28.99
CA LYS A 12 22.33 61.48 -28.91
C LYS A 12 23.30 62.22 -29.86
N PRO A 13 24.46 61.65 -30.25
CA PRO A 13 25.76 61.98 -29.68
C PRO A 13 26.68 62.72 -30.68
N VAL A 14 27.86 63.17 -30.22
CA VAL A 14 28.98 63.57 -31.10
C VAL A 14 30.27 62.92 -30.59
N SER A 15 31.14 62.51 -31.52
CA SER A 15 32.32 61.68 -31.28
C SER A 15 33.64 62.41 -31.52
N SER A 16 34.68 62.02 -30.76
CA SER A 16 36.12 62.26 -31.05
C SER A 16 36.58 63.74 -31.06
N VAL A 17 37.88 64.10 -31.00
CA VAL A 17 39.14 63.34 -31.09
C VAL A 17 40.13 63.83 -30.03
N VAL A 18 40.79 62.94 -29.28
CA VAL A 18 42.18 63.14 -28.80
C VAL A 18 42.93 61.80 -28.84
N ASN A 19 44.12 61.80 -29.41
CA ASN A 19 45.05 60.67 -29.45
C ASN A 19 46.20 60.90 -28.47
N SER A 20 46.49 59.96 -27.54
CA SER A 20 47.88 59.58 -27.22
C SER A 20 48.01 58.37 -26.27
N ARG A 21 48.59 57.29 -26.81
CA ARG A 21 49.62 56.40 -26.22
C ARG A 21 49.56 56.01 -24.73
N HIS A 22 49.40 54.70 -24.52
CA HIS A 22 50.08 53.83 -23.53
C HIS A 22 50.11 54.19 -22.03
N GLY A 23 49.70 53.22 -21.19
CA GLY A 23 50.09 53.15 -19.78
C GLY A 23 49.18 52.22 -18.96
N ASN A 24 49.74 51.20 -18.32
CA ASN A 24 48.99 50.34 -17.39
C ASN A 24 48.66 51.09 -16.09
N GLN A 25 47.41 51.01 -15.62
CA GLN A 25 47.09 51.05 -14.19
C GLN A 25 45.75 50.36 -13.91
N GLU A 26 45.78 49.06 -13.62
CA GLU A 26 44.65 48.38 -13.00
C GLU A 26 44.48 48.86 -11.55
N SER A 27 43.26 49.23 -11.14
CA SER A 27 42.95 49.42 -9.73
C SER A 27 41.52 49.02 -9.34
N GLY A 28 41.44 47.92 -8.57
CA GLY A 28 40.56 47.80 -7.42
C GLY A 28 39.05 48.06 -7.55
N LEU A 29 38.30 47.23 -8.29
CA LEU A 29 36.87 47.03 -8.03
C LEU A 29 36.57 45.57 -7.66
N LYS A 30 35.96 45.38 -6.48
CA LYS A 30 35.85 44.08 -5.81
C LYS A 30 34.90 43.13 -6.57
N LYS A 31 35.46 42.06 -7.16
CA LYS A 31 34.67 40.91 -7.64
C LYS A 31 33.91 40.31 -6.44
N GLN A 32 32.57 40.38 -6.45
CA GLN A 32 31.75 39.52 -5.61
C GLN A 32 32.11 38.07 -5.94
N LYS A 33 32.60 37.32 -4.95
CA LYS A 33 32.83 35.88 -5.10
C LYS A 33 31.46 35.17 -5.09
N PRO A 34 31.24 34.12 -5.90
CA PRO A 34 30.11 33.23 -5.67
C PRO A 34 30.22 32.64 -4.26
N LEU A 35 29.09 32.52 -3.55
CA LEU A 35 29.05 32.14 -2.13
C LEU A 35 29.41 30.65 -1.89
N LEU A 36 29.44 29.83 -2.94
CA LEU A 36 30.04 28.49 -2.89
C LEU A 36 31.52 28.56 -3.31
N ARG A 37 32.40 28.13 -2.40
CA ARG A 37 33.83 27.93 -2.69
C ARG A 37 33.96 26.87 -3.77
N LYS A 38 34.49 27.26 -4.94
CA LYS A 38 34.56 26.42 -6.14
C LYS A 38 35.65 25.34 -6.08
N GLU A 39 35.52 24.42 -5.13
CA GLU A 39 36.20 23.13 -5.18
C GLU A 39 35.46 22.22 -6.15
N ASN A 40 36.01 22.09 -7.36
CA ASN A 40 35.69 20.96 -8.23
C ASN A 40 36.02 19.67 -7.46
N ASN A 41 35.17 18.65 -7.55
CA ASN A 41 35.45 17.32 -6.99
C ASN A 41 36.75 16.83 -7.64
N GLY A 42 37.78 16.58 -6.85
CA GLY A 42 39.07 16.13 -7.36
C GLY A 42 39.00 14.66 -7.78
N SER A 43 39.98 14.16 -8.53
CA SER A 43 40.11 12.72 -8.79
C SER A 43 40.15 11.90 -7.48
N LYS A 44 40.60 12.51 -6.38
CA LYS A 44 40.55 11.96 -5.02
C LYS A 44 39.14 11.76 -4.49
N ASP A 45 38.19 12.65 -4.80
CA ASP A 45 36.79 12.51 -4.35
C ASP A 45 36.11 11.31 -5.02
N TYR A 46 36.34 11.11 -6.32
CA TYR A 46 35.84 9.93 -7.03
C TYR A 46 36.55 8.64 -6.60
N LEU A 47 37.84 8.70 -6.26
CA LEU A 47 38.58 7.54 -5.73
C LEU A 47 38.11 7.16 -4.31
N ILE A 48 37.77 8.12 -3.45
CA ILE A 48 37.15 7.86 -2.15
C ILE A 48 35.74 7.28 -2.33
N ALA A 49 34.94 7.81 -3.25
CA ALA A 49 33.62 7.25 -3.57
C ALA A 49 33.73 5.80 -4.09
N LEU A 50 34.69 5.50 -4.97
CA LEU A 50 34.95 4.14 -5.45
C LEU A 50 35.41 3.21 -4.33
N ALA A 51 36.27 3.68 -3.41
CA ALA A 51 36.68 2.89 -2.25
C ALA A 51 35.49 2.60 -1.31
N LEU A 52 34.61 3.58 -1.07
CA LEU A 52 33.39 3.39 -0.27
C LEU A 52 32.40 2.41 -0.93
N PHE A 53 32.26 2.45 -2.26
CA PHE A 53 31.50 1.43 -3.01
C PHE A 53 32.09 0.02 -2.82
N ILE A 54 33.40 -0.13 -2.98
CA ILE A 54 34.10 -1.42 -2.79
C ILE A 54 33.96 -1.93 -1.36
N ILE A 55 34.00 -1.05 -0.35
CA ILE A 55 33.75 -1.41 1.06
C ILE A 55 32.30 -1.87 1.28
N SER A 56 31.33 -1.24 0.60
CA SER A 56 29.90 -1.59 0.76
C SER A 56 29.51 -2.96 0.17
N LEU A 57 30.28 -3.48 -0.80
CA LEU A 57 30.01 -4.78 -1.44
C LEU A 57 30.02 -5.96 -0.44
N PRO A 58 31.13 -6.29 0.27
CA PRO A 58 31.17 -7.45 1.17
C PRO A 58 30.24 -7.30 2.39
N ILE A 59 29.83 -6.07 2.74
CA ILE A 59 28.84 -5.82 3.78
C ILE A 59 27.45 -6.21 3.24
N ARG A 60 27.00 -5.56 2.16
CA ARG A 60 25.62 -5.70 1.68
C ARG A 60 25.33 -7.07 1.04
N PHE A 61 26.33 -7.72 0.46
CA PHE A 61 26.24 -9.08 -0.09
C PHE A 61 26.51 -10.19 0.95
N LYS A 62 26.77 -9.86 2.23
CA LYS A 62 26.99 -10.87 3.27
C LYS A 62 25.75 -11.75 3.40
N SER A 63 25.97 -13.07 3.37
CA SER A 63 24.96 -14.11 3.60
C SER A 63 23.71 -13.96 2.71
N ILE A 64 23.80 -13.40 1.50
CA ILE A 64 22.65 -13.04 0.64
C ILE A 64 21.75 -14.23 0.24
N ASN A 65 22.28 -15.45 0.31
CA ASN A 65 21.55 -16.71 0.17
C ASN A 65 20.74 -17.11 1.41
N ASN A 66 20.87 -16.39 2.52
CA ASN A 66 20.20 -16.67 3.79
C ASN A 66 19.13 -15.59 4.10
N PRO A 67 17.89 -15.96 4.42
CA PRO A 67 17.34 -17.32 4.30
C PRO A 67 17.19 -17.74 2.84
N ASP A 68 17.19 -19.03 2.58
CA ASP A 68 16.80 -19.63 1.29
C ASP A 68 15.28 -19.79 1.15
N GLN A 69 14.53 -19.07 2.00
CA GLN A 69 13.07 -19.00 2.04
C GLN A 69 12.55 -17.62 1.62
N VAL A 70 11.26 -17.56 1.27
CA VAL A 70 10.48 -16.34 1.01
C VAL A 70 10.32 -15.50 2.28
N VAL A 71 10.55 -14.19 2.16
CA VAL A 71 10.52 -13.20 3.25
C VAL A 71 9.30 -12.28 3.12
N PHE A 72 8.94 -11.55 4.18
CA PHE A 72 7.95 -10.45 4.15
C PHE A 72 8.14 -9.54 2.93
N ASP A 73 7.03 -9.12 2.32
CA ASP A 73 6.93 -8.38 1.04
C ASP A 73 7.56 -9.07 -0.20
N GLU A 74 8.51 -10.01 -0.06
CA GLU A 74 8.97 -10.85 -1.19
C GLU A 74 7.82 -11.75 -1.70
N VAL A 75 6.87 -12.11 -0.83
CA VAL A 75 5.59 -12.75 -1.22
C VAL A 75 4.90 -11.97 -2.35
N HIS A 76 4.77 -10.65 -2.22
CA HIS A 76 4.10 -9.81 -3.21
C HIS A 76 5.01 -9.50 -4.39
N PHE A 77 6.23 -9.00 -4.15
CA PHE A 77 7.10 -8.50 -5.22
C PHE A 77 7.79 -9.61 -6.02
N GLY A 78 7.93 -10.80 -5.44
CA GLY A 78 8.28 -12.03 -6.15
C GLY A 78 7.15 -12.49 -7.08
N GLN A 79 5.92 -12.61 -6.58
CA GLN A 79 4.76 -12.98 -7.40
C GLN A 79 4.51 -11.99 -8.54
N HIS A 80 4.66 -10.68 -8.29
CA HIS A 80 4.59 -9.64 -9.31
C HIS A 80 5.66 -9.82 -10.41
N ALA A 81 6.82 -10.39 -10.10
CA ALA A 81 7.82 -10.76 -11.11
C ALA A 81 7.41 -11.99 -11.92
N SER A 82 6.82 -13.01 -11.28
CA SER A 82 6.22 -14.18 -11.95
C SER A 82 5.12 -13.78 -12.93
N PHE A 83 4.27 -12.82 -12.56
CA PHE A 83 3.21 -12.29 -13.43
C PHE A 83 3.76 -11.56 -14.67
N TYR A 84 4.86 -10.80 -14.56
CA TYR A 84 5.51 -10.21 -15.74
C TYR A 84 6.13 -11.26 -16.68
N ILE A 85 6.68 -12.36 -16.14
CA ILE A 85 7.29 -13.42 -16.95
C ILE A 85 6.23 -14.29 -17.63
N THR A 86 5.13 -14.60 -16.93
CA THR A 86 3.97 -15.33 -17.46
C THR A 86 2.98 -14.45 -18.23
N GLN A 87 3.26 -13.13 -18.31
CA GLN A 87 2.47 -12.10 -18.97
C GLN A 87 1.01 -11.96 -18.46
N LYS A 88 0.71 -12.49 -17.27
CA LYS A 88 -0.61 -12.44 -16.63
C LYS A 88 -0.87 -11.07 -16.01
N PHE A 89 -2.02 -10.46 -16.30
CA PHE A 89 -2.37 -9.16 -15.71
C PHE A 89 -2.62 -9.27 -14.20
N TYR A 90 -2.09 -8.30 -13.45
CA TYR A 90 -2.25 -8.21 -12.00
C TYR A 90 -2.44 -6.75 -11.58
N PHE A 91 -3.09 -6.56 -10.43
CA PHE A 91 -3.32 -5.28 -9.79
C PHE A 91 -2.40 -5.12 -8.58
N ASP A 92 -1.90 -3.91 -8.34
CA ASP A 92 -1.10 -3.55 -7.17
C ASP A 92 -1.10 -2.02 -6.98
N VAL A 93 -1.00 -1.56 -5.73
CA VAL A 93 -0.98 -0.14 -5.35
C VAL A 93 0.29 0.61 -5.78
N HIS A 94 1.37 -0.08 -6.18
CA HIS A 94 2.64 0.56 -6.50
C HIS A 94 2.93 0.67 -8.02
N PRO A 95 3.43 1.83 -8.49
CA PRO A 95 3.88 2.01 -9.87
C PRO A 95 4.88 0.94 -10.36
N PRO A 96 4.83 0.56 -11.65
CA PRO A 96 5.39 -0.72 -12.09
C PRO A 96 6.92 -0.80 -12.29
N LEU A 97 7.72 0.28 -12.19
CA LEU A 97 9.13 0.24 -12.60
C LEU A 97 9.98 -0.72 -11.77
N ALA A 98 9.87 -0.67 -10.44
CA ALA A 98 10.70 -1.51 -9.58
C ALA A 98 10.36 -3.00 -9.78
N LYS A 99 9.08 -3.35 -9.85
CA LYS A 99 8.60 -4.71 -10.15
C LYS A 99 9.05 -5.20 -11.53
N MET A 100 9.01 -4.35 -12.56
CA MET A 100 9.56 -4.69 -13.89
C MET A 100 11.08 -4.83 -13.90
N LEU A 101 11.82 -4.10 -13.07
CA LEU A 101 13.27 -4.28 -12.92
C LEU A 101 13.62 -5.58 -12.20
N ILE A 102 12.82 -6.00 -11.20
CA ILE A 102 12.92 -7.31 -10.55
C ILE A 102 12.65 -8.41 -11.59
N ALA A 103 11.54 -8.32 -12.33
CA ALA A 103 11.18 -9.27 -13.38
C ALA A 103 12.22 -9.39 -14.50
N LEU A 104 12.78 -8.26 -14.97
CA LEU A 104 13.84 -8.24 -15.97
C LEU A 104 15.09 -9.00 -15.50
N VAL A 105 15.46 -8.87 -14.23
CA VAL A 105 16.60 -9.56 -13.63
C VAL A 105 16.31 -11.05 -13.49
N ALA A 106 15.13 -11.43 -13.02
CA ALA A 106 14.71 -12.82 -12.90
C ALA A 106 14.67 -13.52 -14.27
N TRP A 107 14.14 -12.86 -15.30
CA TRP A 107 14.13 -13.34 -16.68
C TRP A 107 15.54 -13.50 -17.26
N ILE A 108 16.44 -12.53 -17.06
CA ILE A 108 17.86 -12.64 -17.45
C ILE A 108 18.56 -13.79 -16.72
N ALA A 109 18.16 -14.09 -15.48
CA ALA A 109 18.66 -15.20 -14.68
C ALA A 109 18.05 -16.56 -15.04
N GLY A 110 17.10 -16.62 -15.97
CA GLY A 110 16.48 -17.86 -16.45
C GLY A 110 15.25 -18.33 -15.67
N TYR A 111 14.64 -17.47 -14.85
CA TYR A 111 13.40 -17.80 -14.15
C TYR A 111 12.21 -17.91 -15.12
N ASP A 112 11.33 -18.89 -14.88
CA ASP A 112 10.18 -19.26 -15.72
C ASP A 112 8.82 -18.74 -15.22
N GLY A 113 8.79 -18.11 -14.04
CA GLY A 113 7.57 -17.58 -13.43
C GLY A 113 6.61 -18.64 -12.88
N GLN A 114 7.04 -19.89 -12.69
CA GLN A 114 6.16 -20.99 -12.23
C GLN A 114 6.13 -21.20 -10.71
N PHE A 115 7.07 -20.62 -9.96
CA PHE A 115 7.05 -20.66 -8.48
C PHE A 115 6.05 -19.64 -7.92
N ASP A 116 5.27 -20.08 -6.92
CA ASP A 116 4.11 -19.39 -6.35
C ASP A 116 4.47 -18.85 -4.95
N PHE A 117 4.64 -17.53 -4.83
CA PHE A 117 5.19 -16.88 -3.63
C PHE A 117 4.14 -16.65 -2.51
N LYS A 118 3.32 -17.66 -2.19
CA LYS A 118 2.18 -17.51 -1.26
C LYS A 118 2.57 -17.24 0.19
N GLU A 119 3.49 -18.02 0.75
CA GLU A 119 3.73 -18.07 2.21
C GLU A 119 5.15 -17.64 2.59
N ILE A 120 5.26 -16.74 3.57
CA ILE A 120 6.53 -16.39 4.22
C ILE A 120 7.07 -17.65 4.91
N GLY A 121 8.32 -18.02 4.63
CA GLY A 121 8.94 -19.27 5.07
C GLY A 121 8.96 -20.38 4.00
N SER A 122 8.28 -20.22 2.86
CA SER A 122 8.39 -21.16 1.74
C SER A 122 9.83 -21.24 1.21
N GLU A 123 10.41 -22.44 1.14
CA GLU A 123 11.75 -22.67 0.57
C GLU A 123 11.79 -22.41 -0.94
N TYR A 124 12.87 -21.79 -1.42
CA TYR A 124 13.09 -21.59 -2.84
C TYR A 124 13.64 -22.86 -3.52
N PRO A 125 12.91 -23.47 -4.47
CA PRO A 125 13.44 -24.58 -5.24
C PRO A 125 14.57 -24.11 -6.17
N SER A 126 15.43 -25.03 -6.60
CA SER A 126 16.62 -24.75 -7.42
C SER A 126 16.34 -24.14 -8.80
N SER A 127 15.07 -24.06 -9.23
CA SER A 127 14.62 -23.32 -10.41
C SER A 127 14.46 -21.81 -10.19
N VAL A 128 14.38 -21.33 -8.94
CA VAL A 128 14.21 -19.91 -8.62
C VAL A 128 15.58 -19.26 -8.35
N PRO A 129 16.07 -18.35 -9.20
CA PRO A 129 17.37 -17.70 -9.02
C PRO A 129 17.31 -16.55 -8.00
N TYR A 130 16.69 -16.76 -6.83
CA TYR A 130 16.38 -15.72 -5.83
C TYR A 130 17.61 -14.90 -5.42
N ILE A 131 18.78 -15.54 -5.29
CA ILE A 131 20.07 -14.89 -5.02
C ILE A 131 20.39 -13.81 -6.06
N THR A 132 20.18 -14.11 -7.35
CA THR A 132 20.44 -13.18 -8.46
C THR A 132 19.42 -12.04 -8.50
N ILE A 133 18.19 -12.29 -8.06
CA ILE A 133 17.13 -11.27 -7.96
C ILE A 133 17.45 -10.30 -6.81
N ARG A 134 17.69 -10.83 -5.59
CA ARG A 134 18.16 -10.09 -4.40
C ARG A 134 19.44 -9.30 -4.67
N ALA A 135 20.36 -9.84 -5.46
CA ALA A 135 21.64 -9.20 -5.79
C ALA A 135 21.49 -7.82 -6.47
N VAL A 136 20.40 -7.54 -7.19
CA VAL A 136 20.22 -6.23 -7.85
C VAL A 136 19.71 -5.16 -6.89
N GLY A 137 18.76 -5.46 -6.01
CA GLY A 137 18.44 -4.57 -4.88
C GLY A 137 19.69 -4.28 -4.04
N THR A 138 20.47 -5.32 -3.77
CA THR A 138 21.72 -5.23 -2.99
C THR A 138 22.73 -4.30 -3.66
N LEU A 139 22.94 -4.45 -4.98
CA LEU A 139 23.86 -3.64 -5.77
C LEU A 139 23.42 -2.17 -5.87
N LEU A 140 22.12 -1.90 -6.02
CA LEU A 140 21.59 -0.54 -5.96
C LEU A 140 21.84 0.08 -4.58
N GLY A 141 21.66 -0.69 -3.50
CA GLY A 141 22.04 -0.32 -2.14
C GLY A 141 23.52 0.04 -1.99
N CYS A 142 24.42 -0.71 -2.64
CA CYS A 142 25.85 -0.39 -2.68
C CYS A 142 26.14 0.97 -3.36
N PHE A 143 25.34 1.38 -4.35
CA PHE A 143 25.47 2.70 -4.98
C PHE A 143 24.92 3.87 -4.13
N VAL A 144 24.03 3.64 -3.16
CA VAL A 144 23.54 4.71 -2.26
C VAL A 144 24.69 5.33 -1.44
N VAL A 145 25.65 4.50 -1.01
CA VAL A 145 26.82 4.89 -0.20
C VAL A 145 27.72 5.95 -0.89
N PRO A 146 28.28 5.72 -2.11
CA PRO A 146 29.05 6.75 -2.81
C PRO A 146 28.22 7.95 -3.25
N LEU A 147 26.92 7.77 -3.54
CA LEU A 147 26.02 8.89 -3.87
C LEU A 147 25.86 9.84 -2.68
N ALA A 148 25.78 9.32 -1.44
CA ALA A 148 25.78 10.14 -0.23
C ALA A 148 27.09 10.94 -0.05
N TYR A 149 28.25 10.27 -0.17
CA TYR A 149 29.56 10.94 -0.11
C TYR A 149 29.64 12.10 -1.13
N LEU A 150 29.32 11.81 -2.39
CA LEU A 150 29.42 12.80 -3.47
C LEU A 150 28.39 13.93 -3.32
N THR A 151 27.21 13.67 -2.75
CA THR A 151 26.20 14.69 -2.43
C THR A 151 26.70 15.70 -1.40
N ILE A 152 27.29 15.25 -0.28
CA ILE A 152 27.87 16.14 0.74
C ILE A 152 29.07 16.95 0.19
N ARG A 153 29.87 16.35 -0.70
CA ARG A 153 30.97 17.03 -1.41
C ARG A 153 30.49 18.00 -2.50
N ASN A 154 29.34 17.74 -3.12
CA ASN A 154 28.69 18.67 -4.04
C ASN A 154 28.13 19.90 -3.30
N ALA A 155 27.47 19.70 -2.16
CA ALA A 155 27.04 20.76 -1.26
C ALA A 155 28.22 21.60 -0.72
N GLY A 156 29.45 21.07 -0.73
CA GLY A 156 30.70 21.80 -0.47
C GLY A 156 31.29 21.59 0.93
N HIS A 157 30.83 20.58 1.66
CA HIS A 157 31.35 20.21 2.98
C HIS A 157 32.64 19.38 2.89
N SER A 158 33.33 19.23 4.02
CA SER A 158 34.64 18.56 4.06
C SER A 158 34.58 17.06 3.78
N ILE A 159 35.71 16.52 3.30
CA ILE A 159 35.91 15.08 3.06
C ILE A 159 35.57 14.26 4.30
N ILE A 160 36.02 14.69 5.48
CA ILE A 160 35.78 13.99 6.75
C ILE A 160 34.28 13.80 7.01
N ALA A 161 33.50 14.89 6.93
CA ALA A 161 32.06 14.83 7.14
C ALA A 161 31.37 13.94 6.10
N ALA A 162 31.73 14.08 4.82
CA ALA A 162 31.20 13.26 3.74
C ALA A 162 31.51 11.76 3.92
N THR A 163 32.72 11.41 4.39
CA THR A 163 33.11 10.03 4.67
C THR A 163 32.32 9.45 5.85
N ILE A 164 32.18 10.18 6.97
CA ILE A 164 31.36 9.71 8.11
C ILE A 164 29.89 9.52 7.68
N THR A 165 29.34 10.45 6.87
CA THR A 165 27.98 10.35 6.34
C THR A 165 27.77 9.10 5.49
N ALA A 166 28.74 8.79 4.63
CA ALA A 166 28.68 7.60 3.79
C ALA A 166 28.89 6.30 4.59
N LEU A 167 29.77 6.32 5.60
CA LEU A 167 29.96 5.18 6.49
C LEU A 167 28.71 4.88 7.32
N ALA A 168 28.02 5.91 7.83
CA ALA A 168 26.71 5.73 8.47
C ALA A 168 25.72 4.97 7.55
N ILE A 169 25.58 5.38 6.29
CA ILE A 169 24.70 4.73 5.29
C ILE A 169 25.25 3.35 4.81
N CYS A 170 26.54 3.09 5.01
CA CYS A 170 27.21 1.82 4.70
C CYS A 170 26.95 0.76 5.79
N PHE A 171 26.79 1.20 7.04
CA PHE A 171 26.63 0.40 8.25
C PHE A 171 25.28 0.71 8.95
N GLU A 172 24.26 1.03 8.17
CA GLU A 172 22.88 1.26 8.64
C GLU A 172 22.07 -0.03 8.44
N ASN A 173 21.83 -0.75 9.53
CA ASN A 173 21.22 -2.08 9.55
C ASN A 173 19.86 -2.12 8.81
N GLY A 174 18.98 -1.14 9.02
CA GLY A 174 17.67 -1.09 8.35
C GLY A 174 17.79 -0.87 6.83
N LEU A 175 18.79 -0.10 6.40
CA LEU A 175 19.13 0.06 4.98
C LEU A 175 19.89 -1.15 4.40
N ILE A 176 20.35 -2.11 5.20
CA ILE A 176 20.94 -3.37 4.72
C ILE A 176 19.85 -4.45 4.63
N ALA A 177 19.04 -4.61 5.68
CA ALA A 177 17.91 -5.53 5.74
C ALA A 177 16.89 -5.29 4.61
N ASN A 178 16.53 -4.03 4.31
CA ASN A 178 15.70 -3.74 3.14
C ASN A 178 16.40 -4.09 1.81
N ASN A 179 17.67 -3.66 1.64
CA ASN A 179 18.32 -3.72 0.35
C ASN A 179 18.77 -5.13 -0.07
N ARG A 180 18.88 -6.08 0.87
CA ARG A 180 19.30 -7.47 0.59
C ARG A 180 18.17 -8.38 0.09
N LEU A 181 16.93 -7.90 0.09
CA LEU A 181 15.70 -8.66 -0.21
C LEU A 181 15.05 -8.19 -1.53
N ILE A 182 14.06 -8.95 -2.02
CA ILE A 182 13.27 -8.65 -3.23
C ILE A 182 12.21 -7.57 -2.91
N LEU A 183 12.67 -6.38 -2.52
CA LEU A 183 11.83 -5.26 -2.06
C LEU A 183 11.92 -4.02 -2.96
N LEU A 184 10.82 -3.29 -3.12
CA LEU A 184 10.78 -2.09 -3.98
C LEU A 184 11.56 -0.91 -3.37
N ASP A 185 11.64 -0.83 -2.04
CA ASP A 185 12.25 0.33 -1.36
C ASP A 185 13.76 0.44 -1.64
N SER A 186 14.42 -0.68 -1.94
CA SER A 186 15.79 -0.75 -2.47
C SER A 186 15.98 0.13 -3.72
N TYR A 187 15.00 0.09 -4.63
CA TYR A 187 14.98 0.88 -5.86
C TYR A 187 14.57 2.33 -5.58
N LEU A 188 13.58 2.55 -4.70
CA LEU A 188 13.12 3.88 -4.30
C LEU A 188 14.23 4.71 -3.63
N VAL A 189 14.94 4.14 -2.66
CA VAL A 189 16.05 4.79 -1.95
C VAL A 189 17.20 5.08 -2.91
N PHE A 190 17.52 4.15 -3.83
CA PHE A 190 18.52 4.39 -4.87
C PHE A 190 18.12 5.54 -5.81
N PHE A 191 16.91 5.55 -6.38
CA PHE A 191 16.48 6.63 -7.28
C PHE A 191 16.34 7.98 -6.55
N THR A 192 15.98 7.97 -5.27
CA THR A 192 15.97 9.17 -4.41
C THR A 192 17.39 9.70 -4.18
N ALA A 193 18.33 8.85 -3.76
CA ALA A 193 19.75 9.21 -3.59
C ALA A 193 20.37 9.72 -4.91
N PHE A 194 20.07 9.06 -6.03
CA PHE A 194 20.53 9.47 -7.36
C PHE A 194 19.95 10.82 -7.78
N SER A 195 18.66 11.07 -7.52
CA SER A 195 18.00 12.36 -7.80
C SER A 195 18.63 13.51 -7.01
N ILE A 196 18.86 13.31 -5.71
CA ILE A 196 19.49 14.30 -4.82
C ILE A 196 20.95 14.54 -5.21
N TYR A 197 21.70 13.50 -5.60
CA TYR A 197 23.06 13.64 -6.14
C TYR A 197 23.08 14.39 -7.48
N ALA A 198 22.21 14.04 -8.43
CA ALA A 198 22.11 14.71 -9.72
C ALA A 198 21.73 16.19 -9.55
N TYR A 199 20.82 16.48 -8.63
CA TYR A 199 20.37 17.84 -8.31
C TYR A 199 21.45 18.69 -7.62
N THR A 200 22.16 18.16 -6.63
CA THR A 200 23.29 18.86 -6.00
C THR A 200 24.45 19.05 -6.98
N THR A 201 24.65 18.11 -7.91
CA THR A 201 25.57 18.29 -9.04
C THR A 201 25.09 19.44 -9.93
N PHE A 202 23.83 19.46 -10.35
CA PHE A 202 23.21 20.50 -11.17
C PHE A 202 23.35 21.89 -10.54
N TYR A 203 23.09 22.03 -9.24
CA TYR A 203 23.24 23.27 -8.48
C TYR A 203 24.68 23.81 -8.49
N LYS A 204 25.67 22.92 -8.51
CA LYS A 204 27.11 23.23 -8.58
C LYS A 204 27.58 23.62 -9.99
N GLN A 205 26.83 23.30 -11.05
CA GLN A 205 27.23 23.56 -12.43
C GLN A 205 26.98 25.01 -12.87
N ARG A 206 27.81 25.51 -13.80
CA ARG A 206 27.56 26.81 -14.45
C ARG A 206 26.32 26.70 -15.35
N ALA A 207 25.33 27.56 -15.11
CA ALA A 207 24.15 27.75 -15.94
C ALA A 207 24.43 27.59 -17.46
N PHE A 208 23.61 26.79 -18.12
CA PHE A 208 23.64 26.48 -19.56
C PHE A 208 24.94 25.84 -20.10
N SER A 209 25.85 25.39 -19.22
CA SER A 209 26.98 24.53 -19.64
C SER A 209 26.52 23.11 -19.98
N ARG A 210 27.35 22.35 -20.72
CA ARG A 210 27.06 20.92 -21.00
C ARG A 210 26.85 20.11 -19.72
N GLY A 211 27.63 20.37 -18.67
CA GLY A 211 27.47 19.73 -17.36
C GLY A 211 26.14 20.08 -16.69
N TRP A 212 25.71 21.35 -16.77
CA TRP A 212 24.42 21.80 -16.23
C TRP A 212 23.24 21.10 -16.89
N TRP A 213 23.24 20.98 -18.23
CA TRP A 213 22.21 20.25 -18.97
C TRP A 213 22.20 18.75 -18.66
N ILE A 214 23.38 18.10 -18.59
CA ILE A 214 23.49 16.67 -18.26
C ILE A 214 22.97 16.39 -16.84
N SER A 215 23.37 17.20 -15.85
CA SER A 215 22.91 17.03 -14.47
C SER A 215 21.41 17.33 -14.31
N LEU A 216 20.88 18.33 -15.03
CA LEU A 216 19.44 18.62 -15.06
C LEU A 216 18.65 17.45 -15.67
N LEU A 217 19.13 16.88 -16.78
CA LEU A 217 18.54 15.71 -17.42
C LEU A 217 18.54 14.50 -16.50
N PHE A 218 19.67 14.17 -15.86
CA PHE A 218 19.74 13.06 -14.91
C PHE A 218 18.90 13.30 -13.64
N THR A 219 18.71 14.55 -13.21
CA THR A 219 17.75 14.86 -12.13
C THR A 219 16.33 14.48 -12.56
N GLY A 220 15.94 14.84 -13.79
CA GLY A 220 14.65 14.46 -14.37
C GLY A 220 14.46 12.96 -14.53
N VAL A 221 15.50 12.24 -14.97
CA VAL A 221 15.46 10.77 -15.07
C VAL A 221 15.32 10.13 -13.69
N GLY A 222 16.10 10.56 -12.70
CA GLY A 222 16.01 10.06 -11.33
C GLY A 222 14.62 10.29 -10.71
N LEU A 223 14.07 11.49 -10.88
CA LEU A 223 12.72 11.83 -10.40
C LEU A 223 11.63 10.99 -11.06
N GLY A 224 11.73 10.78 -12.37
CA GLY A 224 10.84 9.89 -13.11
C GLY A 224 10.91 8.46 -12.56
N CYS A 225 12.11 7.89 -12.44
CA CYS A 225 12.27 6.53 -11.93
C CYS A 225 11.82 6.36 -10.47
N ALA A 226 12.05 7.35 -9.60
CA ALA A 226 11.60 7.31 -8.21
C ALA A 226 10.05 7.27 -8.13
N PHE A 227 9.38 8.16 -8.85
CA PHE A 227 7.91 8.20 -8.92
C PHE A 227 7.31 6.97 -9.60
N SER A 228 7.97 6.43 -10.64
CA SER A 228 7.59 5.17 -11.28
C SER A 228 7.86 3.91 -10.43
N SER A 229 8.49 4.02 -9.25
CA SER A 229 8.79 2.86 -8.37
C SER A 229 7.86 2.75 -7.16
N LYS A 230 7.53 3.86 -6.50
CA LYS A 230 6.56 3.95 -5.38
C LYS A 230 6.08 5.41 -5.31
N TRP A 231 4.81 5.68 -5.02
CA TRP A 231 4.28 7.06 -5.01
C TRP A 231 4.97 8.00 -4.01
N VAL A 232 5.65 7.45 -2.99
CA VAL A 232 6.59 8.16 -2.09
C VAL A 232 7.64 8.98 -2.86
N GLY A 233 8.00 8.60 -4.10
CA GLY A 233 8.87 9.39 -4.99
C GLY A 233 8.32 10.79 -5.35
N LEU A 234 7.02 11.05 -5.16
CA LEU A 234 6.44 12.39 -5.24
C LEU A 234 7.05 13.35 -4.21
N PHE A 235 7.47 12.86 -3.04
CA PHE A 235 8.14 13.67 -2.01
C PHE A 235 9.55 14.09 -2.47
N THR A 236 10.24 13.26 -3.25
CA THR A 236 11.50 13.61 -3.92
C THR A 236 11.27 14.69 -4.98
N ILE A 237 10.19 14.57 -5.77
CA ILE A 237 9.76 15.60 -6.74
C ILE A 237 9.44 16.92 -6.02
N ALA A 238 8.69 16.89 -4.91
CA ALA A 238 8.35 18.08 -4.13
C ALA A 238 9.59 18.74 -3.51
N THR A 239 10.51 17.96 -2.96
CA THR A 239 11.78 18.43 -2.36
C THR A 239 12.64 19.17 -3.37
N ILE A 240 12.85 18.58 -4.55
CA ILE A 240 13.61 19.22 -5.65
C ILE A 240 12.80 20.37 -6.27
N GLY A 241 11.48 20.25 -6.35
CA GLY A 241 10.55 21.26 -6.87
C GLY A 241 10.59 22.56 -6.08
N VAL A 242 10.35 22.52 -4.76
CA VAL A 242 10.38 23.72 -3.88
C VAL A 242 11.75 24.39 -3.89
N SER A 243 12.83 23.61 -3.81
CA SER A 243 14.20 24.12 -3.91
C SER A 243 14.51 24.73 -5.30
N THR A 244 13.83 24.26 -6.35
CA THR A 244 13.91 24.80 -7.71
C THR A 244 13.08 26.07 -7.89
N LEU A 245 11.89 26.16 -7.27
CA LEU A 245 11.08 27.38 -7.21
C LEU A 245 11.83 28.49 -6.47
N LYS A 246 12.50 28.16 -5.35
CA LYS A 246 13.39 29.07 -4.63
C LYS A 246 14.52 29.61 -5.52
N GLN A 247 15.20 28.74 -6.29
CA GLN A 247 16.19 29.18 -7.28
C GLN A 247 15.60 30.12 -8.34
N LEU A 248 14.41 29.82 -8.86
CA LEU A 248 13.76 30.67 -9.86
C LEU A 248 13.39 32.04 -9.28
N TRP A 249 12.97 32.10 -8.02
CA TRP A 249 12.75 33.34 -7.28
C TRP A 249 14.04 34.14 -7.08
N GLU A 250 15.14 33.49 -6.66
CA GLU A 250 16.47 34.13 -6.54
C GLU A 250 16.98 34.66 -7.90
N ILE A 251 16.80 33.90 -8.99
CA ILE A 251 17.18 34.30 -10.36
C ILE A 251 16.31 35.45 -10.87
N LEU A 252 15.02 35.51 -10.50
CA LEU A 252 14.13 36.62 -10.82
C LEU A 252 14.55 37.92 -10.11
N GLY A 253 15.15 37.81 -8.93
CA GLY A 253 15.70 38.95 -8.17
C GLY A 253 17.06 39.48 -8.66
N ASP A 254 17.86 38.70 -9.41
CA ASP A 254 19.14 39.20 -9.94
C ASP A 254 18.93 40.08 -11.18
N ILE A 255 19.02 41.40 -10.96
CA ILE A 255 18.98 42.46 -11.98
C ILE A 255 19.97 42.29 -13.16
N LYS A 256 20.95 41.38 -13.06
CA LYS A 256 21.88 41.02 -14.15
C LYS A 256 21.29 40.02 -15.15
N VAL A 257 20.21 39.31 -14.78
CA VAL A 257 19.57 38.27 -15.60
C VAL A 257 18.53 38.91 -16.51
N THR A 258 18.66 38.72 -17.83
CA THR A 258 17.65 39.22 -18.77
C THR A 258 16.38 38.37 -18.74
N LYS A 259 15.23 38.98 -19.05
CA LYS A 259 13.93 38.26 -19.16
C LYS A 259 14.00 37.01 -20.06
N ARG A 260 14.82 37.04 -21.12
CA ARG A 260 15.07 35.89 -22.00
C ARG A 260 15.85 34.77 -21.29
N GLN A 261 16.88 35.11 -20.51
CA GLN A 261 17.63 34.12 -19.73
C GLN A 261 16.78 33.51 -18.61
N TYR A 262 15.94 34.32 -17.96
CA TYR A 262 14.93 33.82 -17.01
C TYR A 262 13.98 32.82 -17.69
N LEU A 263 13.41 33.16 -18.84
CA LEU A 263 12.50 32.27 -19.57
C LEU A 263 13.17 30.94 -19.95
N VAL A 264 14.41 30.95 -20.46
CA VAL A 264 15.15 29.70 -20.74
C VAL A 264 15.50 28.94 -19.45
N HIS A 265 15.76 29.63 -18.34
CA HIS A 265 15.94 29.00 -17.03
C HIS A 265 14.68 28.34 -16.49
N PHE A 266 13.50 28.89 -16.80
CA PHE A 266 12.19 28.34 -16.45
C PHE A 266 11.85 27.14 -17.35
N THR A 267 11.85 27.31 -18.68
CA THR A 267 11.43 26.25 -19.61
C THR A 267 12.35 25.03 -19.57
N ALA A 268 13.66 25.22 -19.38
CA ALA A 268 14.60 24.10 -19.20
C ALA A 268 14.28 23.27 -17.94
N ARG A 269 13.96 23.94 -16.83
CA ARG A 269 13.58 23.26 -15.58
C ARG A 269 12.22 22.58 -15.70
N PHE A 270 11.22 23.25 -16.25
CA PHE A 270 9.89 22.67 -16.47
C PHE A 270 9.93 21.44 -17.38
N ALA A 271 10.68 21.49 -18.48
CA ALA A 271 10.85 20.36 -19.37
C ALA A 271 11.55 19.16 -18.68
N CYS A 272 12.65 19.40 -17.97
CA CYS A 272 13.42 18.32 -17.35
C CYS A 272 12.89 17.84 -15.98
N LEU A 273 12.16 18.65 -15.23
CA LEU A 273 11.72 18.32 -13.85
C LEU A 273 10.20 18.15 -13.72
N CYS A 274 9.42 18.40 -14.77
CA CYS A 274 7.98 18.10 -14.82
C CYS A 274 7.66 17.19 -16.01
N ILE A 275 7.93 17.64 -17.25
CA ILE A 275 7.55 16.88 -18.45
C ILE A 275 8.31 15.55 -18.54
N LEU A 276 9.62 15.53 -18.28
CA LEU A 276 10.42 14.30 -18.37
C LEU A 276 10.06 13.24 -17.31
N PRO A 277 9.90 13.56 -16.01
CA PRO A 277 9.36 12.61 -15.03
C PRO A 277 8.01 12.03 -15.43
N ILE A 278 7.07 12.86 -15.90
CA ILE A 278 5.76 12.41 -16.37
C ILE A 278 5.89 11.50 -17.61
N ALA A 279 6.77 11.84 -18.56
CA ALA A 279 7.01 11.01 -19.74
C ALA A 279 7.61 9.64 -19.39
N ILE A 280 8.50 9.57 -18.40
CA ILE A 280 9.04 8.31 -17.88
C ILE A 280 7.93 7.50 -17.20
N TYR A 281 7.10 8.15 -16.38
CA TYR A 281 5.97 7.51 -15.70
C TYR A 281 4.96 6.90 -16.69
N LEU A 282 4.51 7.68 -17.68
CA LEU A 282 3.64 7.21 -18.76
C LEU A 282 4.28 6.09 -19.58
N ALA A 283 5.57 6.18 -19.91
CA ALA A 283 6.28 5.11 -20.60
C ALA A 283 6.40 3.83 -19.74
N THR A 284 6.53 3.97 -18.42
CA THR A 284 6.58 2.83 -17.48
C THR A 284 5.25 2.07 -17.51
N PHE A 285 4.11 2.76 -17.41
CA PHE A 285 2.79 2.14 -17.50
C PHE A 285 2.49 1.59 -18.90
N TYR A 286 2.94 2.27 -19.97
CA TYR A 286 2.80 1.77 -21.34
C TYR A 286 3.53 0.44 -21.53
N ILE A 287 4.75 0.31 -20.99
CA ILE A 287 5.50 -0.96 -21.03
C ILE A 287 4.80 -2.04 -20.19
N HIS A 288 4.28 -1.71 -19.00
CA HIS A 288 3.53 -2.64 -18.16
C HIS A 288 2.29 -3.22 -18.87
N PHE A 289 1.45 -2.38 -19.49
CA PHE A 289 0.31 -2.86 -20.30
C PHE A 289 0.73 -3.58 -21.59
N ALA A 290 1.93 -3.33 -22.11
CA ALA A 290 2.45 -4.01 -23.30
C ALA A 290 3.14 -5.37 -23.01
N ILE A 291 3.50 -5.64 -21.75
CA ILE A 291 4.03 -6.94 -21.31
C ILE A 291 2.90 -7.84 -20.81
N LEU A 292 1.96 -7.30 -20.04
CA LEU A 292 0.85 -8.05 -19.45
C LEU A 292 -0.33 -8.15 -20.43
N SER A 293 -0.26 -9.11 -21.35
CA SER A 293 -1.25 -9.34 -22.40
C SER A 293 -2.32 -10.39 -22.05
N ASN A 294 -2.10 -11.19 -21.01
CA ASN A 294 -2.91 -12.38 -20.69
C ASN A 294 -3.79 -12.10 -19.45
N PRO A 295 -4.90 -12.83 -19.21
CA PRO A 295 -5.69 -12.62 -18.00
C PRO A 295 -4.92 -13.08 -16.75
N GLY A 296 -5.33 -12.58 -15.59
CA GLY A 296 -4.73 -12.88 -14.30
C GLY A 296 -5.51 -12.22 -13.16
N PRO A 297 -5.08 -12.40 -11.90
CA PRO A 297 -5.91 -12.16 -10.71
C PRO A 297 -6.30 -10.69 -10.46
N GLY A 298 -5.80 -9.74 -11.25
CA GLY A 298 -6.17 -8.33 -11.16
C GLY A 298 -7.02 -7.81 -12.33
N ASP A 299 -7.50 -8.66 -13.25
CA ASP A 299 -8.27 -8.19 -14.41
C ASP A 299 -9.60 -7.53 -14.00
N ASN A 300 -10.25 -8.05 -12.95
CA ASN A 300 -11.44 -7.51 -12.27
C ASN A 300 -11.37 -6.03 -11.80
N TYR A 301 -10.18 -5.42 -11.64
CA TYR A 301 -10.05 -3.99 -11.35
C TYR A 301 -10.20 -3.10 -12.60
N MET A 302 -10.05 -3.68 -13.79
CA MET A 302 -10.09 -2.99 -15.08
C MET A 302 -11.50 -2.99 -15.70
N GLU A 303 -11.72 -2.07 -16.64
CA GLU A 303 -12.90 -2.05 -17.53
C GLU A 303 -13.03 -3.40 -18.25
N ILE A 304 -14.25 -3.93 -18.40
CA ILE A 304 -14.51 -5.25 -19.02
C ILE A 304 -14.01 -5.28 -20.46
N GLU A 305 -14.08 -4.15 -21.17
CA GLU A 305 -13.53 -3.98 -22.51
C GLU A 305 -12.00 -4.22 -22.56
N THR A 306 -11.30 -4.04 -21.43
CA THR A 306 -9.90 -4.47 -21.21
C THR A 306 -9.80 -5.94 -20.79
N GLN A 307 -10.68 -6.43 -19.91
CA GLN A 307 -10.70 -7.85 -19.51
C GLN A 307 -10.90 -8.76 -20.73
N ASN A 308 -11.84 -8.40 -21.61
CA ASN A 308 -12.08 -9.03 -22.91
C ASN A 308 -10.81 -9.06 -23.78
N GLU A 309 -10.00 -8.00 -23.73
CA GLU A 309 -8.78 -7.86 -24.54
C GLU A 309 -7.66 -8.76 -24.00
N LEU A 310 -7.48 -8.79 -22.68
CA LEU A 310 -6.55 -9.68 -21.99
C LEU A 310 -6.90 -11.15 -22.21
N LYS A 311 -8.19 -11.49 -22.23
CA LYS A 311 -8.70 -12.85 -22.52
C LYS A 311 -8.63 -13.24 -24.00
N GLY A 312 -8.23 -12.32 -24.89
CA GLY A 312 -8.12 -12.58 -26.32
C GLY A 312 -9.46 -12.75 -27.03
N PHE A 313 -10.57 -12.31 -26.45
CA PHE A 313 -11.85 -12.24 -27.16
C PHE A 313 -11.79 -11.12 -28.20
N ASP A 314 -12.17 -11.40 -29.44
CA ASP A 314 -12.34 -10.37 -30.48
C ASP A 314 -13.46 -9.37 -30.13
N PRO A 315 -13.38 -8.11 -30.59
CA PRO A 315 -14.44 -7.12 -30.38
C PRO A 315 -15.71 -7.52 -31.13
N VAL A 316 -16.84 -7.61 -30.42
CA VAL A 316 -18.13 -7.99 -31.00
C VAL A 316 -18.91 -6.74 -31.38
N ASP A 317 -19.03 -6.46 -32.68
CA ASP A 317 -19.90 -5.40 -33.21
C ASP A 317 -21.38 -5.80 -33.05
N THR A 318 -22.24 -4.92 -32.52
CA THR A 318 -23.64 -5.27 -32.18
C THR A 318 -24.68 -4.35 -32.85
N PRO A 319 -25.87 -4.83 -33.22
CA PRO A 319 -26.98 -3.98 -33.67
C PRO A 319 -27.39 -2.96 -32.60
N VAL A 320 -27.68 -1.74 -33.03
CA VAL A 320 -28.11 -0.66 -32.13
C VAL A 320 -29.54 -0.85 -31.57
N PRO A 321 -30.58 -1.14 -32.37
CA PRO A 321 -31.96 -0.99 -31.90
C PRO A 321 -32.49 -2.23 -31.15
N ILE A 322 -33.00 -2.05 -29.93
CA ILE A 322 -33.63 -3.12 -29.16
C ILE A 322 -35.11 -3.25 -29.50
N ALA A 323 -35.56 -4.48 -29.75
CA ALA A 323 -36.95 -4.82 -30.05
C ALA A 323 -37.45 -5.95 -29.14
N TYR A 324 -38.77 -6.06 -28.98
CA TYR A 324 -39.36 -7.17 -28.22
C TYR A 324 -39.01 -8.52 -28.90
N GLY A 325 -38.58 -9.49 -28.09
CA GLY A 325 -37.98 -10.75 -28.55
C GLY A 325 -36.47 -10.70 -28.80
N SER A 326 -35.80 -9.54 -28.69
CA SER A 326 -34.33 -9.49 -28.70
C SER A 326 -33.73 -10.27 -27.54
N LEU A 327 -32.65 -10.99 -27.82
CA LEU A 327 -31.69 -11.41 -26.81
C LEU A 327 -30.77 -10.23 -26.51
N ILE A 328 -30.42 -10.02 -25.24
CA ILE A 328 -29.55 -8.95 -24.77
C ILE A 328 -28.59 -9.48 -23.69
N THR A 329 -27.38 -8.90 -23.63
CA THR A 329 -26.55 -8.92 -22.42
C THR A 329 -26.56 -7.53 -21.80
N MET A 330 -26.75 -7.46 -20.48
CA MET A 330 -26.92 -6.20 -19.76
C MET A 330 -25.84 -6.07 -18.69
N ARG A 331 -25.20 -4.90 -18.61
CA ARG A 331 -24.05 -4.61 -17.74
C ARG A 331 -24.37 -3.49 -16.76
N HIS A 332 -23.95 -3.64 -15.51
CA HIS A 332 -24.02 -2.56 -14.52
C HIS A 332 -22.95 -1.49 -14.81
N ARG A 333 -23.29 -0.21 -14.63
CA ARG A 333 -22.45 0.90 -15.11
C ARG A 333 -21.33 1.30 -14.16
N GLU A 334 -21.54 1.20 -12.85
CA GLU A 334 -20.65 1.77 -11.84
C GLU A 334 -19.68 0.75 -11.23
N THR A 335 -20.11 -0.50 -11.05
CA THR A 335 -19.31 -1.57 -10.40
C THR A 335 -18.60 -2.43 -11.45
N THR A 336 -17.61 -3.22 -11.01
CA THR A 336 -16.85 -4.12 -11.90
C THR A 336 -17.38 -5.55 -11.98
N GLY A 337 -18.43 -5.91 -11.23
CA GLY A 337 -19.08 -7.22 -11.29
C GLY A 337 -19.71 -7.56 -12.63
N GLY A 338 -19.94 -6.58 -13.51
CA GLY A 338 -20.11 -6.82 -14.94
C GLY A 338 -21.53 -7.08 -15.41
N TYR A 339 -21.82 -8.28 -15.90
CA TYR A 339 -23.07 -8.60 -16.58
C TYR A 339 -24.11 -9.18 -15.62
N LEU A 340 -25.38 -8.82 -15.81
CA LEU A 340 -26.52 -9.45 -15.15
C LEU A 340 -26.56 -10.93 -15.54
N HIS A 341 -26.48 -11.80 -14.54
CA HIS A 341 -26.21 -13.22 -14.70
C HIS A 341 -27.18 -14.05 -13.85
N SER A 342 -27.50 -15.26 -14.29
CA SER A 342 -28.30 -16.20 -13.50
C SER A 342 -27.93 -17.63 -13.87
N HIS A 343 -27.78 -18.49 -12.87
CA HIS A 343 -27.36 -19.89 -13.05
C HIS A 343 -28.25 -20.81 -12.20
N SER A 344 -28.19 -22.12 -12.40
CA SER A 344 -29.18 -23.07 -11.83
C SER A 344 -29.09 -23.35 -10.31
N ALA A 345 -28.35 -22.53 -9.56
CA ALA A 345 -28.34 -22.55 -8.10
C ALA A 345 -29.45 -21.64 -7.55
N ASN A 346 -29.91 -21.96 -6.35
CA ASN A 346 -30.88 -21.16 -5.61
C ASN A 346 -30.21 -20.45 -4.42
N TYR A 347 -30.82 -19.40 -3.90
CA TYR A 347 -30.44 -18.87 -2.59
C TYR A 347 -30.63 -19.95 -1.52
N PRO A 348 -29.68 -20.12 -0.57
CA PRO A 348 -29.85 -21.07 0.54
C PRO A 348 -30.85 -20.57 1.59
N GLU A 349 -31.02 -19.24 1.66
CA GLU A 349 -31.87 -18.50 2.57
C GLU A 349 -32.80 -17.57 1.76
N GLY A 350 -33.42 -16.58 2.39
CA GLY A 350 -34.31 -15.64 1.71
C GLY A 350 -35.51 -16.35 1.08
N SER A 351 -35.73 -16.17 -0.22
CA SER A 351 -36.86 -16.75 -0.95
C SER A 351 -36.67 -18.23 -1.36
N GLY A 352 -35.42 -18.74 -1.30
CA GLY A 352 -35.08 -20.05 -1.85
C GLY A 352 -35.24 -20.19 -3.39
N GLN A 353 -35.39 -19.08 -4.12
CA GLN A 353 -35.51 -19.04 -5.58
C GLN A 353 -34.15 -19.02 -6.29
N GLN A 354 -34.15 -19.02 -7.64
CA GLN A 354 -32.92 -19.04 -8.43
C GLN A 354 -32.09 -17.76 -8.21
N GLN A 355 -30.76 -17.89 -8.08
CA GLN A 355 -29.86 -16.75 -7.87
C GLN A 355 -29.78 -15.84 -9.10
N VAL A 356 -29.75 -14.52 -8.86
CA VAL A 356 -29.40 -13.49 -9.85
C VAL A 356 -28.25 -12.65 -9.32
N THR A 357 -27.24 -12.43 -10.16
CA THR A 357 -25.94 -11.91 -9.74
C THR A 357 -25.33 -10.99 -10.80
N LEU A 358 -24.20 -10.38 -10.45
CA LEU A 358 -23.27 -9.77 -11.39
C LEU A 358 -22.04 -10.67 -11.61
N TYR A 359 -21.85 -11.14 -12.85
CA TYR A 359 -20.71 -11.96 -13.26
C TYR A 359 -19.77 -11.20 -14.23
N PRO A 360 -18.46 -11.07 -13.94
CA PRO A 360 -17.59 -10.10 -14.65
C PRO A 360 -17.23 -10.50 -16.08
N TYR A 361 -17.50 -11.75 -16.49
CA TYR A 361 -17.00 -12.33 -17.73
C TYR A 361 -18.15 -12.66 -18.70
N LYS A 362 -17.88 -12.66 -20.02
CA LYS A 362 -18.86 -13.08 -21.03
C LYS A 362 -19.16 -14.58 -20.87
N ASP A 363 -20.42 -14.91 -20.63
CA ASP A 363 -20.93 -16.28 -20.47
C ASP A 363 -22.29 -16.43 -21.17
N ASN A 364 -22.70 -17.67 -21.45
CA ASN A 364 -24.02 -17.95 -22.01
C ASN A 364 -25.15 -17.68 -21.00
N ASN A 365 -24.85 -17.70 -19.70
CA ASN A 365 -25.76 -17.35 -18.59
C ASN A 365 -25.93 -15.83 -18.39
N ASN A 366 -25.36 -15.00 -19.27
CA ASN A 366 -25.54 -13.54 -19.28
C ASN A 366 -26.63 -13.08 -20.26
N TRP A 367 -27.26 -14.01 -20.99
CA TRP A 367 -28.25 -13.69 -22.03
C TRP A 367 -29.67 -13.68 -21.46
N TRP A 368 -30.34 -12.55 -21.64
CA TRP A 368 -31.74 -12.34 -21.27
C TRP A 368 -32.56 -12.04 -22.53
N ARG A 369 -33.80 -12.50 -22.59
CA ARG A 369 -34.76 -12.16 -23.65
C ARG A 369 -35.69 -11.07 -23.14
N ILE A 370 -35.80 -9.98 -23.90
CA ILE A 370 -36.70 -8.86 -23.56
C ILE A 370 -38.11 -9.14 -24.08
N LEU A 371 -39.03 -9.39 -23.15
CA LEU A 371 -40.42 -9.75 -23.40
C LEU A 371 -41.34 -8.57 -23.08
N LYS A 372 -42.48 -8.49 -23.77
CA LYS A 372 -43.50 -7.48 -23.48
C LYS A 372 -44.34 -7.95 -22.29
N ALA A 373 -44.58 -7.04 -21.34
CA ALA A 373 -45.65 -7.20 -20.37
C ALA A 373 -46.96 -6.68 -20.98
N ASP A 374 -48.04 -7.44 -20.86
CA ASP A 374 -49.38 -6.83 -20.86
C ASP A 374 -49.79 -6.62 -19.40
N VAL A 375 -50.37 -5.44 -19.13
CA VAL A 375 -50.77 -4.99 -17.79
C VAL A 375 -52.29 -5.18 -17.59
N TYR A 376 -53.00 -5.65 -18.63
CA TYR A 376 -54.46 -5.76 -18.67
C TYR A 376 -54.97 -7.21 -18.75
N GLU A 377 -54.09 -8.22 -18.82
CA GLU A 377 -54.44 -9.65 -18.78
C GLU A 377 -53.98 -10.29 -17.46
N GLU A 378 -54.85 -11.07 -16.80
CA GLU A 378 -54.51 -11.78 -15.55
C GLU A 378 -53.58 -12.97 -15.81
N ASP A 379 -53.82 -13.72 -16.90
CA ASP A 379 -52.89 -14.73 -17.44
C ASP A 379 -51.92 -14.06 -18.43
N THR A 380 -50.79 -13.54 -17.94
CA THR A 380 -49.86 -12.70 -18.72
C THR A 380 -49.05 -13.48 -19.77
N HIS A 381 -49.67 -13.86 -20.89
CA HIS A 381 -49.00 -14.55 -21.99
C HIS A 381 -47.72 -13.82 -22.45
N ASP A 382 -46.63 -14.57 -22.65
CA ASP A 382 -45.35 -14.01 -23.08
C ASP A 382 -45.40 -13.61 -24.57
N LEU A 383 -45.82 -12.37 -24.83
CA LEU A 383 -45.85 -11.77 -26.16
C LEU A 383 -44.44 -11.59 -26.74
N LEU A 384 -43.94 -12.66 -27.35
CA LEU A 384 -42.90 -12.59 -28.34
C LEU A 384 -43.37 -11.70 -29.50
N GLY A 385 -42.76 -10.51 -29.65
CA GLY A 385 -42.98 -9.65 -30.82
C GLY A 385 -42.57 -10.28 -32.16
N SER A 386 -42.05 -11.51 -32.13
CA SER A 386 -41.52 -12.29 -33.24
C SER A 386 -42.44 -13.40 -33.76
N ASP A 387 -43.71 -13.44 -33.36
CA ASP A 387 -44.70 -14.28 -34.03
C ASP A 387 -44.81 -13.89 -35.52
N ASN A 388 -45.07 -14.87 -36.38
CA ASN A 388 -44.96 -14.73 -37.84
C ASN A 388 -46.10 -13.89 -38.49
N THR A 389 -46.71 -13.00 -37.70
CA THR A 389 -47.82 -12.10 -38.03
C THR A 389 -47.69 -10.70 -37.42
N THR A 390 -46.77 -10.48 -36.46
CA THR A 390 -46.56 -9.18 -35.81
C THR A 390 -45.55 -8.30 -36.54
N TYR A 391 -45.62 -6.99 -36.32
CA TYR A 391 -44.62 -6.04 -36.77
C TYR A 391 -43.47 -5.94 -35.76
N LEU A 392 -42.27 -5.63 -36.23
CA LEU A 392 -41.11 -5.36 -35.37
C LEU A 392 -41.39 -4.13 -34.49
N GLU A 393 -41.50 -4.34 -33.17
CA GLU A 393 -41.77 -3.30 -32.18
C GLU A 393 -40.55 -3.01 -31.31
N TYR A 394 -40.10 -1.76 -31.31
CA TYR A 394 -38.93 -1.29 -30.55
C TYR A 394 -39.31 -0.85 -29.14
N VAL A 395 -38.49 -1.23 -28.16
CA VAL A 395 -38.65 -0.88 -26.73
C VAL A 395 -38.34 0.60 -26.50
N ARG A 396 -39.13 1.27 -25.65
CA ARG A 396 -39.08 2.72 -25.41
C ARG A 396 -38.94 3.08 -23.94
N ASN A 397 -38.64 4.36 -23.71
CA ASN A 397 -38.65 4.95 -22.39
C ASN A 397 -40.09 4.97 -21.82
N GLY A 398 -40.28 4.40 -20.63
CA GLY A 398 -41.57 4.24 -19.96
C GLY A 398 -42.30 2.91 -20.24
N ASP A 399 -41.83 2.10 -21.19
CA ASP A 399 -42.38 0.76 -21.46
C ASP A 399 -42.14 -0.18 -20.27
N ILE A 400 -43.06 -1.12 -20.05
CA ILE A 400 -42.91 -2.20 -19.05
C ILE A 400 -42.52 -3.49 -19.77
N ILE A 401 -41.47 -4.14 -19.26
CA ILE A 401 -40.86 -5.33 -19.83
C ILE A 401 -40.81 -6.46 -18.79
N ARG A 402 -40.66 -7.69 -19.29
CA ARG A 402 -40.17 -8.84 -18.52
C ARG A 402 -38.82 -9.27 -19.11
N LEU A 403 -37.91 -9.73 -18.27
CA LEU A 403 -36.60 -10.25 -18.70
C LEU A 403 -36.54 -11.74 -18.40
N GLU A 404 -36.62 -12.58 -19.41
CA GLU A 404 -36.50 -14.04 -19.28
C GLU A 404 -35.04 -14.46 -19.42
N HIS A 405 -34.50 -15.27 -18.51
CA HIS A 405 -33.13 -15.78 -18.61
C HIS A 405 -33.08 -16.92 -19.65
N VAL A 406 -32.21 -16.80 -20.65
CA VAL A 406 -32.26 -17.67 -21.85
C VAL A 406 -31.92 -19.13 -21.55
N LEU A 407 -31.01 -19.42 -20.61
CA LEU A 407 -30.60 -20.80 -20.29
C LEU A 407 -31.47 -21.50 -19.24
N THR A 408 -32.19 -20.75 -18.39
CA THR A 408 -33.14 -21.32 -17.40
C THR A 408 -34.59 -20.92 -17.66
N ALA A 409 -34.92 -20.53 -18.89
CA ALA A 409 -36.28 -20.26 -19.36
C ALA A 409 -37.24 -21.42 -18.95
N PRO A 410 -38.47 -21.11 -18.47
CA PRO A 410 -39.15 -19.82 -18.56
C PRO A 410 -38.89 -18.83 -17.40
N ARG A 411 -37.79 -19.02 -16.63
CA ARG A 411 -37.43 -18.15 -15.50
C ARG A 411 -37.24 -16.69 -15.91
N LYS A 412 -37.78 -15.77 -15.12
CA LYS A 412 -37.79 -14.31 -15.31
C LYS A 412 -37.13 -13.58 -14.14
N LEU A 413 -36.59 -12.39 -14.42
CA LEU A 413 -36.06 -11.46 -13.42
C LEU A 413 -37.21 -10.97 -12.52
N HIS A 414 -37.15 -11.32 -11.25
CA HIS A 414 -38.21 -11.16 -10.27
C HIS A 414 -37.69 -10.39 -9.05
N SER A 415 -38.56 -9.71 -8.30
CA SER A 415 -38.21 -9.15 -6.99
C SER A 415 -39.45 -9.14 -6.09
N HIS A 416 -39.24 -9.34 -4.79
CA HIS A 416 -40.31 -9.57 -3.81
C HIS A 416 -39.96 -8.95 -2.47
N SER A 417 -40.90 -8.92 -1.52
CA SER A 417 -40.70 -8.35 -0.18
C SER A 417 -39.91 -9.27 0.76
N VAL A 418 -38.72 -9.69 0.32
CA VAL A 418 -37.70 -10.43 1.07
C VAL A 418 -36.43 -9.57 1.06
N PRO A 419 -35.69 -9.40 2.18
CA PRO A 419 -34.46 -8.63 2.20
C PRO A 419 -33.37 -9.18 1.27
N ALA A 420 -32.46 -8.32 0.80
CA ALA A 420 -31.30 -8.75 0.02
C ALA A 420 -30.33 -9.61 0.87
N PRO A 421 -29.68 -10.64 0.28
CA PRO A 421 -29.01 -11.71 1.04
C PRO A 421 -27.66 -11.31 1.67
N VAL A 422 -27.11 -10.14 1.34
CA VAL A 422 -25.90 -9.58 1.97
C VAL A 422 -26.15 -8.15 2.44
N THR A 423 -26.82 -7.32 1.62
CA THR A 423 -27.21 -5.96 2.03
C THR A 423 -28.56 -5.95 2.76
N ASP A 424 -28.63 -6.66 3.89
CA ASP A 424 -29.86 -6.78 4.71
C ASP A 424 -30.26 -5.43 5.32
N THR A 425 -31.20 -4.75 4.67
CA THR A 425 -31.81 -3.49 5.10
C THR A 425 -33.24 -3.41 4.56
N GLU A 426 -34.17 -2.80 5.31
CA GLU A 426 -35.61 -2.82 5.00
C GLU A 426 -36.01 -2.26 3.62
N TYR A 427 -35.14 -1.45 3.01
CA TYR A 427 -35.32 -0.81 1.69
C TYR A 427 -34.51 -1.49 0.55
N HIS A 428 -33.89 -2.64 0.82
CA HIS A 428 -33.19 -3.51 -0.14
C HIS A 428 -33.91 -4.85 -0.28
N PHE A 429 -34.44 -5.12 -1.47
CA PHE A 429 -35.13 -6.37 -1.76
C PHE A 429 -34.26 -7.35 -2.55
N GLU A 430 -34.42 -8.65 -2.27
CA GLU A 430 -33.85 -9.74 -3.05
C GLU A 430 -34.32 -9.67 -4.52
N VAL A 431 -33.43 -9.99 -5.45
CA VAL A 431 -33.74 -10.12 -6.88
C VAL A 431 -33.39 -11.54 -7.31
N SER A 432 -34.32 -12.21 -7.98
CA SER A 432 -34.29 -13.66 -8.18
C SER A 432 -34.71 -14.06 -9.61
N GLY A 433 -34.56 -15.35 -9.93
CA GLY A 433 -35.15 -15.99 -11.10
C GLY A 433 -36.40 -16.80 -10.72
N TYR A 434 -37.57 -16.39 -11.21
CA TYR A 434 -38.86 -17.04 -10.90
C TYR A 434 -39.69 -17.42 -12.14
N GLY A 435 -40.70 -18.29 -12.00
CA GLY A 435 -41.56 -18.76 -13.10
C GLY A 435 -41.25 -20.18 -13.61
N PHE A 436 -42.27 -20.91 -14.07
CA PHE A 436 -42.25 -22.34 -14.42
C PHE A 436 -43.12 -22.61 -15.66
N ASP A 437 -42.99 -23.79 -16.30
CA ASP A 437 -43.77 -24.17 -17.51
C ASP A 437 -45.30 -24.03 -17.36
N ASN A 438 -45.82 -24.24 -16.15
CA ASN A 438 -47.25 -24.15 -15.83
C ASN A 438 -47.64 -22.83 -15.11
N HIS A 439 -46.68 -21.92 -14.91
CA HIS A 439 -46.88 -20.62 -14.26
C HIS A 439 -45.84 -19.64 -14.80
N THR A 440 -46.17 -18.98 -15.91
CA THR A 440 -45.21 -18.22 -16.73
C THR A 440 -44.65 -16.97 -16.05
N GLY A 441 -45.21 -16.54 -14.93
CA GLY A 441 -44.79 -15.33 -14.21
C GLY A 441 -45.95 -14.66 -13.48
N ASP A 442 -45.66 -13.56 -12.80
CA ASP A 442 -46.65 -12.67 -12.18
C ASP A 442 -46.28 -11.18 -12.35
N SER A 443 -46.99 -10.27 -11.68
CA SER A 443 -46.74 -8.84 -11.74
C SER A 443 -45.39 -8.39 -11.14
N ASN A 444 -44.72 -9.25 -10.38
CA ASN A 444 -43.40 -8.99 -9.80
C ASN A 444 -42.25 -9.31 -10.77
N ASP A 445 -42.57 -9.72 -12.00
CA ASP A 445 -41.63 -9.76 -13.12
C ASP A 445 -41.61 -8.42 -13.90
N PHE A 446 -42.44 -7.43 -13.53
CA PHE A 446 -42.69 -6.23 -14.33
C PHE A 446 -41.70 -5.10 -14.03
N TRP A 447 -40.76 -4.87 -14.95
CA TRP A 447 -39.76 -3.81 -14.87
C TRP A 447 -40.07 -2.68 -15.86
N ARG A 448 -40.19 -1.43 -15.40
CA ARG A 448 -40.29 -0.25 -16.28
C ARG A 448 -38.92 0.22 -16.71
N VAL A 449 -38.73 0.42 -18.02
CA VAL A 449 -37.50 0.97 -18.58
C VAL A 449 -37.48 2.50 -18.45
N GLN A 450 -36.61 3.04 -17.59
CA GLN A 450 -36.36 4.49 -17.51
C GLN A 450 -35.02 4.83 -18.18
N ILE A 451 -35.07 5.41 -19.39
CA ILE A 451 -33.87 5.84 -20.14
C ILE A 451 -33.43 7.23 -19.66
N ASP A 452 -32.13 7.38 -19.35
CA ASP A 452 -31.56 8.67 -18.95
C ASP A 452 -31.21 9.52 -20.17
N ASN A 453 -31.74 10.75 -20.23
CA ASN A 453 -31.52 11.66 -21.36
C ASN A 453 -30.13 12.32 -21.37
N ASN A 454 -29.30 12.09 -20.34
CA ASN A 454 -28.01 12.75 -20.12
C ASN A 454 -26.81 11.95 -20.68
N THR A 455 -26.98 11.31 -21.84
CA THR A 455 -25.93 10.53 -22.51
C THR A 455 -25.25 11.32 -23.65
N ALA A 456 -24.20 10.75 -24.23
CA ALA A 456 -23.59 11.27 -25.46
C ALA A 456 -24.51 11.16 -26.69
N TYR A 457 -25.67 10.51 -26.58
CA TYR A 457 -26.64 10.28 -27.65
C TYR A 457 -28.06 10.69 -27.19
N PRO A 458 -28.38 11.99 -27.04
CA PRO A 458 -29.69 12.43 -26.53
C PRO A 458 -30.89 11.96 -27.36
N GLU A 459 -30.69 11.63 -28.64
CA GLU A 459 -31.74 11.09 -29.52
C GLU A 459 -32.21 9.69 -29.06
N ALA A 460 -31.34 8.92 -28.38
CA ALA A 460 -31.68 7.61 -27.80
C ALA A 460 -32.61 7.71 -26.57
N GLY A 461 -32.85 8.90 -26.01
CA GLY A 461 -33.74 9.09 -24.85
C GLY A 461 -35.20 8.61 -25.03
N ASN A 462 -35.59 8.27 -26.26
CA ASN A 462 -36.92 7.78 -26.62
C ASN A 462 -36.99 6.26 -26.95
N ARG A 463 -35.84 5.58 -27.12
CA ARG A 463 -35.76 4.18 -27.58
C ARG A 463 -34.56 3.48 -26.96
N LEU A 464 -34.76 2.25 -26.50
CA LEU A 464 -33.68 1.46 -25.94
C LEU A 464 -32.68 1.08 -27.05
N GLU A 465 -31.44 1.55 -26.92
CA GLU A 465 -30.34 1.36 -27.88
C GLU A 465 -29.10 0.75 -27.20
N ALA A 466 -28.60 -0.36 -27.75
CA ALA A 466 -27.36 -1.00 -27.31
C ALA A 466 -26.18 -0.01 -27.33
N ARG A 467 -25.33 -0.08 -26.29
CA ARG A 467 -24.12 0.76 -26.07
C ARG A 467 -24.33 2.28 -26.06
N ARG A 468 -25.56 2.78 -26.20
CA ARG A 468 -25.89 4.22 -26.31
C ARG A 468 -26.88 4.69 -25.25
N SER A 469 -27.89 3.88 -24.96
CA SER A 469 -28.79 4.11 -23.84
C SER A 469 -28.11 3.73 -22.53
N ILE A 470 -28.11 4.65 -21.58
CA ILE A 470 -27.92 4.33 -20.16
C ILE A 470 -29.30 4.46 -19.53
N PHE A 471 -29.74 3.45 -18.81
CA PHE A 471 -31.10 3.35 -18.29
C PHE A 471 -31.10 2.72 -16.90
N ARG A 472 -32.24 2.77 -16.21
CA ARG A 472 -32.50 2.01 -14.99
C ARG A 472 -33.81 1.25 -15.12
N LEU A 473 -33.94 0.17 -14.37
CA LEU A 473 -35.16 -0.63 -14.31
C LEU A 473 -35.85 -0.37 -12.97
N GLU A 474 -37.09 0.09 -13.02
CA GLU A 474 -37.99 0.34 -11.89
C GLU A 474 -38.92 -0.87 -11.74
N HIS A 475 -39.00 -1.46 -10.55
CA HIS A 475 -39.91 -2.57 -10.27
C HIS A 475 -41.32 -2.06 -10.00
N SER A 476 -42.29 -2.51 -10.82
CA SER A 476 -43.62 -1.87 -10.90
C SER A 476 -44.47 -1.99 -9.63
N ASN A 477 -44.16 -2.96 -8.75
CA ASN A 477 -44.93 -3.24 -7.54
C ASN A 477 -44.31 -2.71 -6.24
N GLN A 478 -42.99 -2.51 -6.19
CA GLN A 478 -42.26 -2.14 -4.96
C GLN A 478 -41.65 -0.72 -4.99
N ASP A 479 -41.78 0.01 -6.11
CA ASP A 479 -41.15 1.33 -6.34
C ASP A 479 -39.63 1.33 -6.06
N CYS A 480 -38.98 0.19 -6.33
CA CYS A 480 -37.55 -0.02 -6.16
C CYS A 480 -36.85 -0.09 -7.53
N HIS A 481 -35.53 0.09 -7.55
CA HIS A 481 -34.72 0.10 -8.76
C HIS A 481 -33.68 -1.01 -8.74
N LEU A 482 -33.50 -1.70 -9.87
CA LEU A 482 -32.47 -2.73 -10.03
C LEU A 482 -31.07 -2.13 -9.80
N TYR A 483 -30.35 -2.67 -8.82
CA TYR A 483 -29.21 -2.04 -8.17
C TYR A 483 -28.09 -3.05 -7.89
N SER A 484 -26.85 -2.57 -7.78
CA SER A 484 -25.72 -3.38 -7.33
C SER A 484 -24.60 -2.54 -6.69
N THR A 485 -23.80 -3.17 -5.84
CA THR A 485 -22.74 -2.59 -5.01
C THR A 485 -21.39 -3.24 -5.32
N TYR A 486 -20.40 -3.06 -4.44
CA TYR A 486 -19.18 -3.86 -4.50
C TYR A 486 -19.27 -5.16 -3.68
N GLU A 487 -20.36 -5.32 -2.92
CA GLU A 487 -20.61 -6.49 -2.06
C GLU A 487 -20.75 -7.76 -2.90
N ARG A 488 -20.25 -8.86 -2.34
CA ARG A 488 -20.28 -10.18 -2.95
C ARG A 488 -21.13 -11.13 -2.13
N LEU A 489 -21.79 -12.05 -2.81
CA LEU A 489 -22.37 -13.22 -2.18
C LEU A 489 -21.25 -14.10 -1.58
N PRO A 490 -21.50 -14.83 -0.48
CA PRO A 490 -20.57 -15.84 0.05
C PRO A 490 -20.26 -16.98 -0.94
N GLU A 491 -19.53 -18.00 -0.50
CA GLU A 491 -19.14 -19.16 -1.31
C GLU A 491 -20.33 -19.82 -2.03
N TRP A 492 -21.52 -19.88 -1.40
CA TRP A 492 -22.75 -20.41 -2.01
C TRP A 492 -23.25 -19.65 -3.24
N GLY A 493 -22.80 -18.39 -3.41
CA GLY A 493 -23.05 -17.54 -4.58
C GLY A 493 -21.79 -17.30 -5.42
N TYR A 494 -20.77 -18.16 -5.26
CA TYR A 494 -19.53 -18.19 -6.05
C TYR A 494 -18.73 -16.86 -6.06
N GLU A 495 -18.77 -16.10 -4.96
CA GLU A 495 -18.18 -14.75 -4.84
C GLU A 495 -18.68 -13.72 -5.90
N GLN A 496 -19.84 -13.96 -6.52
CA GLN A 496 -20.40 -13.06 -7.52
C GLN A 496 -20.98 -11.81 -6.84
N GLN A 497 -21.06 -10.67 -7.55
CA GLN A 497 -21.57 -9.44 -6.95
C GLN A 497 -23.09 -9.50 -6.74
N GLU A 498 -23.56 -8.97 -5.61
CA GLU A 498 -24.99 -8.94 -5.26
C GLU A 498 -25.78 -8.09 -6.27
N VAL A 499 -26.97 -8.57 -6.64
CA VAL A 499 -28.00 -7.78 -7.33
C VAL A 499 -29.23 -7.73 -6.43
N SER A 500 -29.74 -6.52 -6.22
CA SER A 500 -30.89 -6.25 -5.35
C SER A 500 -31.77 -5.13 -5.95
N CYS A 501 -32.97 -4.92 -5.39
CA CYS A 501 -33.88 -3.87 -5.79
C CYS A 501 -34.04 -2.85 -4.66
N ILE A 502 -33.59 -1.61 -4.86
CA ILE A 502 -33.48 -0.59 -3.81
C ILE A 502 -34.51 0.54 -4.00
N GLN A 503 -35.17 0.98 -2.93
CA GLN A 503 -36.08 2.13 -3.02
C GLN A 503 -35.30 3.45 -3.13
N GLU A 504 -34.53 3.84 -2.11
CA GLU A 504 -33.82 5.13 -2.06
C GLU A 504 -32.33 5.04 -2.46
N GLY A 505 -32.07 4.49 -3.66
CA GLY A 505 -30.70 4.25 -4.13
C GLY A 505 -29.96 5.43 -4.75
N LEU A 506 -28.63 5.47 -4.55
CA LEU A 506 -27.72 6.32 -5.31
C LEU A 506 -27.87 6.05 -6.81
N LYS A 507 -28.45 6.99 -7.57
CA LYS A 507 -28.79 6.80 -9.00
C LYS A 507 -27.70 6.13 -9.82
N ALA A 508 -26.42 6.49 -9.63
CA ALA A 508 -25.27 5.90 -10.34
C ALA A 508 -25.23 4.35 -10.27
N LYS A 509 -25.52 3.78 -9.10
CA LYS A 509 -25.59 2.33 -8.84
C LYS A 509 -26.92 1.68 -9.27
N THR A 510 -27.84 2.43 -9.88
CA THR A 510 -29.05 1.91 -10.56
C THR A 510 -28.90 1.93 -12.08
N MET A 511 -27.75 2.36 -12.62
CA MET A 511 -27.59 2.58 -14.05
C MET A 511 -27.04 1.33 -14.75
N TRP A 512 -27.72 0.90 -15.80
CA TRP A 512 -27.39 -0.24 -16.64
C TRP A 512 -27.19 0.18 -18.10
N ILE A 513 -26.49 -0.66 -18.85
CA ILE A 513 -26.23 -0.52 -20.29
C ILE A 513 -26.35 -1.89 -20.96
N ILE A 514 -27.01 -1.98 -22.11
CA ILE A 514 -26.99 -3.19 -22.94
C ILE A 514 -25.68 -3.17 -23.73
N ASP A 515 -24.86 -4.22 -23.61
CA ASP A 515 -23.57 -4.31 -24.31
C ASP A 515 -23.70 -5.06 -25.63
N GLU A 516 -24.37 -6.22 -25.65
CA GLU A 516 -24.64 -6.98 -26.87
C GLU A 516 -26.14 -7.28 -27.02
N THR A 517 -26.61 -7.38 -28.26
CA THR A 517 -27.95 -7.87 -28.60
C THR A 517 -27.92 -8.74 -29.85
N GLU A 518 -28.77 -9.76 -29.88
CA GLU A 518 -29.08 -10.54 -31.07
C GLU A 518 -30.60 -10.60 -31.28
N ASN A 519 -31.05 -10.39 -32.52
CA ASN A 519 -32.45 -10.57 -32.88
C ASN A 519 -32.57 -10.88 -34.39
N PRO A 520 -33.03 -12.08 -34.79
CA PRO A 520 -33.07 -12.51 -36.18
C PRO A 520 -34.14 -11.80 -37.04
N LEU A 521 -35.00 -10.96 -36.43
CA LEU A 521 -36.00 -10.15 -37.14
C LEU A 521 -35.52 -8.71 -37.43
N LEU A 522 -34.34 -8.31 -36.98
CA LEU A 522 -33.79 -7.01 -37.35
C LEU A 522 -33.42 -6.98 -38.84
N PRO A 523 -33.80 -5.92 -39.58
CA PRO A 523 -33.35 -5.72 -40.96
C PRO A 523 -31.83 -5.67 -41.09
N ALA A 524 -31.28 -6.18 -42.19
CA ALA A 524 -29.82 -6.23 -42.41
C ALA A 524 -29.16 -4.85 -42.63
N ASP A 525 -29.95 -3.76 -42.68
CA ASP A 525 -29.52 -2.37 -42.83
C ASP A 525 -29.64 -1.54 -41.52
N VAL A 526 -29.88 -2.18 -40.37
CA VAL A 526 -29.83 -1.49 -39.07
C VAL A 526 -28.45 -0.90 -38.77
N ALA A 527 -28.42 0.17 -37.97
CA ALA A 527 -27.17 0.71 -37.44
C ALA A 527 -26.50 -0.31 -36.50
N ILE A 528 -25.17 -0.38 -36.56
CA ILE A 528 -24.30 -1.24 -35.75
C ILE A 528 -23.36 -0.34 -34.95
N GLU A 529 -23.05 -0.70 -33.69
CA GLU A 529 -22.11 0.01 -32.82
C GLU A 529 -20.99 -0.93 -32.35
N ASN A 530 -19.75 -0.57 -32.69
CA ASN A 530 -18.57 -1.40 -32.50
C ASN A 530 -18.12 -1.48 -31.03
N GLU A 531 -17.56 -2.62 -30.60
CA GLU A 531 -16.95 -2.76 -29.26
C GLU A 531 -15.66 -1.92 -29.19
N ARG A 532 -15.72 -0.78 -28.48
CA ARG A 532 -14.61 0.19 -28.44
C ARG A 532 -13.56 -0.21 -27.41
N ARG A 533 -12.42 -0.73 -27.88
CA ARG A 533 -11.28 -1.03 -27.00
C ARG A 533 -10.72 0.23 -26.32
N PRO A 534 -10.54 0.23 -24.98
CA PRO A 534 -10.07 1.38 -24.24
C PRO A 534 -8.62 1.69 -24.59
N GLY A 535 -8.36 2.88 -25.15
CA GLY A 535 -7.00 3.34 -25.43
C GLY A 535 -6.17 3.50 -24.14
N PHE A 536 -4.84 3.53 -24.27
CA PHE A 536 -3.89 3.62 -23.15
C PHE A 536 -4.29 4.65 -22.07
N ALA A 537 -4.81 5.81 -22.44
CA ALA A 537 -5.23 6.83 -21.47
C ALA A 537 -6.44 6.39 -20.61
N SER A 538 -7.39 5.63 -21.15
CA SER A 538 -8.53 5.09 -20.38
C SER A 538 -8.04 4.02 -19.42
N LYS A 539 -7.29 3.03 -19.91
CA LYS A 539 -6.66 1.98 -19.07
C LYS A 539 -5.82 2.57 -17.95
N LEU A 540 -5.01 3.59 -18.26
CA LEU A 540 -4.19 4.29 -17.27
C LEU A 540 -5.04 4.97 -16.20
N LEU A 541 -6.07 5.75 -16.58
CA LEU A 541 -6.93 6.46 -15.64
C LEU A 541 -7.76 5.49 -14.78
N ARG A 542 -8.35 4.44 -15.38
CA ARG A 542 -9.07 3.40 -14.65
C ARG A 542 -8.17 2.72 -13.62
N LEU A 543 -6.96 2.30 -14.03
CA LEU A 543 -5.99 1.68 -13.12
C LEU A 543 -5.56 2.64 -12.02
N HIS A 544 -5.34 3.93 -12.31
CA HIS A 544 -4.97 4.92 -11.28
C HIS A 544 -6.10 5.18 -10.29
N ASN A 545 -7.35 5.21 -10.74
CA ASN A 545 -8.50 5.31 -9.85
C ASN A 545 -8.59 4.07 -8.95
N ALA A 546 -8.40 2.86 -9.49
CA ALA A 546 -8.36 1.63 -8.69
C ALA A 546 -7.20 1.62 -7.67
N MET A 547 -5.97 1.97 -8.10
CA MET A 547 -4.80 2.10 -7.22
C MET A 547 -5.04 3.10 -6.08
N TRP A 548 -5.66 4.25 -6.39
CA TRP A 548 -5.96 5.29 -5.40
C TRP A 548 -7.04 4.86 -4.42
N SER A 549 -8.16 4.28 -4.91
CA SER A 549 -9.25 3.80 -4.07
C SER A 549 -8.81 2.68 -3.14
N PHE A 550 -8.06 1.69 -3.65
CA PHE A 550 -7.53 0.59 -2.83
C PHE A 550 -6.54 1.10 -1.77
N ASN A 551 -5.65 2.05 -2.12
CA ASN A 551 -4.71 2.65 -1.18
C ASN A 551 -5.40 3.53 -0.11
N ILE A 552 -6.67 3.90 -0.28
CA ILE A 552 -7.49 4.54 0.77
C ILE A 552 -8.27 3.49 1.58
N GLY A 553 -8.77 2.43 0.93
CA GLY A 553 -9.52 1.34 1.60
C GLY A 553 -8.68 0.38 2.44
N LEU A 554 -7.35 0.43 2.35
CA LEU A 554 -6.43 -0.45 3.10
C LEU A 554 -6.30 -0.03 4.59
N THR A 555 -7.40 -0.15 5.33
CA THR A 555 -7.55 0.29 6.73
C THR A 555 -7.46 -0.83 7.76
N GLU A 556 -7.40 -2.10 7.34
CA GLU A 556 -7.24 -3.27 8.22
C GLU A 556 -5.98 -3.18 9.09
N ALA A 557 -6.04 -3.63 10.34
CA ALA A 557 -4.93 -3.57 11.27
C ALA A 557 -3.95 -4.76 11.08
N HIS A 558 -2.73 -4.48 10.60
CA HIS A 558 -1.68 -5.50 10.52
C HIS A 558 -0.85 -5.54 11.83
N PRO A 559 -0.51 -6.72 12.41
CA PRO A 559 0.18 -6.81 13.70
C PRO A 559 1.51 -6.04 13.78
N PHE A 560 2.35 -6.12 12.74
CA PHE A 560 3.63 -5.39 12.68
C PHE A 560 3.52 -3.95 12.15
N GLN A 561 2.32 -3.32 12.18
CA GLN A 561 2.17 -1.92 11.78
C GLN A 561 2.88 -0.97 12.74
N THR A 562 3.38 0.16 12.23
CA THR A 562 4.15 1.15 13.02
C THR A 562 3.73 2.56 12.63
N ARG A 563 3.39 3.39 13.62
CA ARG A 563 2.91 4.76 13.38
C ARG A 563 4.08 5.77 13.27
N PRO A 564 3.92 6.88 12.51
CA PRO A 564 5.03 7.79 12.18
C PRO A 564 5.85 8.33 13.36
N PHE A 565 5.23 8.56 14.52
CA PHE A 565 5.93 9.06 15.71
C PHE A 565 7.00 8.09 16.24
N ALA A 566 6.86 6.78 15.96
CA ALA A 566 7.81 5.76 16.40
C ALA A 566 9.12 5.77 15.61
N TRP A 567 9.12 6.24 14.35
CA TRP A 567 10.26 6.02 13.44
C TRP A 567 11.52 6.84 13.76
N PRO A 568 11.47 8.17 14.05
CA PRO A 568 12.69 8.95 14.29
C PRO A 568 13.41 8.58 15.59
N VAL A 569 12.67 8.04 16.56
CA VAL A 569 13.19 7.52 17.84
C VAL A 569 13.51 6.02 17.78
N LEU A 570 13.19 5.33 16.68
CA LEU A 570 13.31 3.89 16.51
C LEU A 570 12.63 3.12 17.67
N ARG A 571 11.34 3.37 17.93
CA ARG A 571 10.63 2.72 19.06
C ARG A 571 10.36 1.23 18.85
N SER A 572 10.17 0.79 17.60
CA SER A 572 9.92 -0.61 17.23
C SER A 572 10.57 -0.94 15.88
N GLY A 573 10.83 -2.23 15.64
CA GLY A 573 11.22 -2.79 14.34
C GLY A 573 10.03 -3.39 13.59
N ILE A 574 10.31 -4.18 12.55
CA ILE A 574 9.35 -5.05 11.86
C ILE A 574 10.01 -6.41 11.62
N ASN A 575 9.34 -7.50 11.99
CA ASN A 575 9.82 -8.84 11.70
C ASN A 575 9.57 -9.18 10.22
N TYR A 576 10.64 -9.44 9.47
CA TYR A 576 10.58 -9.74 8.05
C TYR A 576 10.59 -11.26 7.78
N TRP A 577 11.34 -12.02 8.57
CA TRP A 577 11.37 -13.48 8.48
C TRP A 577 11.74 -14.07 9.84
N ILE A 578 11.18 -15.23 10.16
CA ILE A 578 11.34 -15.92 11.44
C ILE A 578 11.55 -17.40 11.14
N SER A 579 12.55 -18.00 11.78
CA SER A 579 12.86 -19.43 11.78
C SER A 579 12.91 -19.94 13.22
N GLU A 580 13.30 -21.20 13.40
CA GLU A 580 13.43 -21.85 14.70
C GLU A 580 14.46 -21.13 15.58
N THR A 581 15.66 -20.88 15.04
CA THR A 581 16.84 -20.38 15.78
C THR A 581 17.36 -19.02 15.28
N THR A 582 16.78 -18.47 14.21
CA THR A 582 17.20 -17.21 13.58
C THR A 582 16.01 -16.41 13.06
N GLN A 583 16.22 -15.14 12.75
CA GLN A 583 15.19 -14.21 12.26
C GLN A 583 15.84 -13.00 11.58
N ILE A 584 15.09 -12.33 10.71
CA ILE A 584 15.44 -11.02 10.14
C ILE A 584 14.45 -9.99 10.65
N ILE A 585 14.99 -8.94 11.29
CA ILE A 585 14.21 -7.81 11.81
C ILE A 585 14.69 -6.55 11.10
N LEU A 586 13.76 -5.79 10.53
CA LEU A 586 13.99 -4.42 10.10
C LEU A 586 14.16 -3.52 11.33
N LEU A 587 15.37 -3.52 11.90
CA LEU A 587 15.78 -2.56 12.92
C LEU A 587 16.89 -1.66 12.38
N GLY A 588 16.82 -0.38 12.71
CA GLY A 588 17.85 0.61 12.36
C GLY A 588 19.11 0.47 13.22
N ASN A 589 20.21 1.06 12.78
CA ASN A 589 21.37 1.31 13.64
C ASN A 589 21.01 2.46 14.61
N PRO A 590 20.80 2.22 15.92
CA PRO A 590 20.25 3.25 16.81
C PRO A 590 21.16 4.47 16.94
N LEU A 591 22.48 4.30 16.87
CA LEU A 591 23.43 5.42 16.88
C LEU A 591 23.23 6.32 15.65
N VAL A 592 22.98 5.75 14.46
CA VAL A 592 22.72 6.52 13.23
C VAL A 592 21.33 7.14 13.23
N PHE A 593 20.29 6.39 13.63
CA PHE A 593 18.93 6.90 13.79
C PHE A 593 18.87 8.08 14.76
N TRP A 594 19.25 7.89 16.03
CA TRP A 594 19.12 8.92 17.05
C TRP A 594 19.98 10.15 16.76
N THR A 595 21.24 9.98 16.30
CA THR A 595 22.09 11.15 15.99
C THR A 595 21.60 11.91 14.75
N SER A 596 21.00 11.24 13.76
CA SER A 596 20.44 11.92 12.59
C SER A 596 19.13 12.64 12.89
N THR A 597 18.24 12.04 13.69
CA THR A 597 17.04 12.70 14.24
C THR A 597 17.42 13.93 15.07
N VAL A 598 18.38 13.80 16.00
CA VAL A 598 18.90 14.93 16.80
C VAL A 598 19.49 16.02 15.90
N ALA A 599 20.20 15.68 14.81
CA ALA A 599 20.74 16.66 13.89
C ALA A 599 19.65 17.46 13.13
N VAL A 600 18.54 16.80 12.73
CA VAL A 600 17.39 17.45 12.09
C VAL A 600 16.69 18.42 13.05
N PHE A 601 16.34 17.97 14.26
CA PHE A 601 15.68 18.85 15.25
C PHE A 601 16.61 19.96 15.74
N SER A 602 17.91 19.68 15.94
CA SER A 602 18.91 20.72 16.26
C SER A 602 19.01 21.77 15.16
N PHE A 603 18.97 21.36 13.89
CA PHE A 603 18.93 22.31 12.77
C PHE A 603 17.66 23.18 12.80
N ALA A 604 16.48 22.59 13.02
CA ALA A 604 15.21 23.32 13.09
C ALA A 604 15.20 24.37 14.22
N ILE A 605 15.70 24.01 15.42
CA ILE A 605 15.83 24.91 16.57
C ILE A 605 16.81 26.05 16.26
N ILE A 606 18.02 25.72 15.78
CA ILE A 606 19.06 26.71 15.45
C ILE A 606 18.59 27.68 14.36
N PHE A 607 17.95 27.16 13.31
CA PHE A 607 17.37 27.96 12.23
C PHE A 607 16.31 28.91 12.77
N THR A 608 15.33 28.40 13.52
CA THR A 608 14.23 29.20 14.09
C THR A 608 14.75 30.31 15.00
N PHE A 609 15.67 29.99 15.91
CA PHE A 609 16.34 30.97 16.77
C PHE A 609 17.02 32.08 15.95
N PHE A 610 17.73 31.73 14.88
CA PHE A 610 18.37 32.73 14.02
C PHE A 610 17.37 33.57 13.19
N GLN A 611 16.27 32.99 12.69
CA GLN A 611 15.20 33.77 12.04
C GLN A 611 14.54 34.75 13.03
N MET A 612 14.30 34.33 14.28
CA MET A 612 13.79 35.22 15.34
C MET A 612 14.76 36.36 15.66
N ARG A 613 16.08 36.10 15.64
CA ARG A 613 17.11 37.14 15.83
C ARG A 613 17.14 38.15 14.69
N ASP A 614 17.07 37.69 13.44
CA ASP A 614 16.99 38.59 12.27
C ASP A 614 15.72 39.45 12.33
N LYS A 615 14.56 38.85 12.68
CA LYS A 615 13.29 39.57 12.88
C LYS A 615 13.35 40.59 14.02
N ARG A 616 14.11 40.31 15.09
CA ARG A 616 14.41 41.26 16.18
C ARG A 616 15.51 42.28 15.82
N GLY A 617 16.03 42.28 14.59
CA GLY A 617 16.97 43.28 14.09
C GLY A 617 18.44 43.06 14.47
N PHE A 618 18.79 41.91 15.06
CA PHE A 618 20.19 41.52 15.25
C PHE A 618 20.86 41.29 13.88
N LYS A 619 22.16 41.60 13.77
CA LYS A 619 22.92 41.54 12.51
C LYS A 619 24.19 40.71 12.67
N ASP A 620 24.01 39.45 13.01
CA ASP A 620 25.12 38.53 13.34
C ASP A 620 25.99 38.23 12.10
N HIS A 621 27.24 38.70 12.12
CA HIS A 621 28.12 38.62 10.95
C HIS A 621 28.98 37.35 10.94
N PHE A 622 28.53 36.34 10.19
CA PHE A 622 29.21 35.05 10.07
C PHE A 622 29.99 34.86 8.75
N ASP A 623 30.44 35.93 8.09
CA ASP A 623 31.11 35.89 6.77
C ASP A 623 30.33 35.12 5.67
N GLY A 624 29.00 35.07 5.76
CA GLY A 624 28.13 34.26 4.89
C GLY A 624 28.12 32.75 5.21
N LYS A 625 28.91 32.28 6.19
CA LYS A 625 28.95 30.86 6.60
C LYS A 625 27.59 30.35 7.09
N ARG A 626 26.85 31.19 7.83
CA ARG A 626 25.48 30.88 8.29
C ARG A 626 24.58 30.49 7.11
N ALA A 627 24.45 31.38 6.12
CA ALA A 627 23.68 31.09 4.90
C ALA A 627 24.22 29.89 4.11
N PHE A 628 25.52 29.60 4.14
CA PHE A 628 26.06 28.37 3.52
C PHE A 628 25.53 27.10 4.19
N TYR A 629 25.59 27.00 5.52
CA TYR A 629 25.08 25.84 6.26
C TYR A 629 23.54 25.77 6.28
N GLU A 630 22.85 26.91 6.40
CA GLU A 630 21.38 26.97 6.34
C GLU A 630 20.83 26.49 5.00
N ASN A 631 21.52 26.77 3.88
CA ASN A 631 21.07 26.32 2.56
C ASN A 631 21.28 24.81 2.32
N SER A 632 22.34 24.20 2.88
CA SER A 632 22.59 22.77 2.70
C SER A 632 21.82 21.92 3.72
N ALA A 633 21.93 22.22 5.03
CA ALA A 633 21.15 21.52 6.06
C ALA A 633 19.64 21.75 5.83
N GLY A 634 19.23 22.97 5.49
CA GLY A 634 17.82 23.29 5.21
C GLY A 634 17.26 22.57 3.99
N PHE A 635 18.07 22.26 2.97
CA PHE A 635 17.62 21.45 1.85
C PHE A 635 17.38 19.98 2.25
N PHE A 636 18.30 19.38 3.02
CA PHE A 636 18.17 18.00 3.46
C PHE A 636 17.09 17.82 4.55
N ALA A 637 17.02 18.71 5.54
CA ALA A 637 16.02 18.67 6.62
C ALA A 637 14.60 19.00 6.13
N PHE A 638 14.43 19.92 5.16
CA PHE A 638 13.15 20.13 4.50
C PHE A 638 12.77 18.93 3.61
N GLY A 639 13.75 18.30 2.98
CA GLY A 639 13.56 17.02 2.30
C GLY A 639 13.04 15.94 3.25
N TRP A 640 13.70 15.72 4.39
CA TRP A 640 13.24 14.80 5.44
C TRP A 640 11.80 15.09 5.85
N ALA A 641 11.47 16.36 6.12
CA ALA A 641 10.12 16.77 6.51
C ALA A 641 9.08 16.41 5.44
N LEU A 642 9.38 16.62 4.15
CA LEU A 642 8.50 16.21 3.05
C LEU A 642 8.37 14.69 2.86
N HIS A 643 9.33 13.89 3.33
CA HIS A 643 9.26 12.41 3.30
C HIS A 643 8.78 11.81 4.63
N TYR A 644 8.33 12.63 5.58
CA TYR A 644 7.98 12.19 6.93
C TYR A 644 6.62 12.74 7.39
N ILE A 645 6.40 14.05 7.29
CA ILE A 645 5.16 14.71 7.72
C ILE A 645 3.91 14.22 6.98
N PRO A 646 3.92 13.92 5.66
CA PRO A 646 2.71 13.44 4.98
C PRO A 646 2.13 12.16 5.57
N PHE A 647 2.96 11.27 6.13
CA PHE A 647 2.49 10.02 6.74
C PHE A 647 1.66 10.21 8.03
N TYR A 648 1.60 11.43 8.59
CA TYR A 648 0.66 11.78 9.68
C TYR A 648 -0.76 12.11 9.18
N TYR A 649 -0.94 12.30 7.87
CA TYR A 649 -2.21 12.64 7.21
C TYR A 649 -2.57 11.56 6.17
N MET A 650 -2.17 10.33 6.46
CA MET A 650 -2.39 9.14 5.66
C MET A 650 -2.77 8.03 6.63
N ASP A 651 -3.97 7.49 6.46
CA ASP A 651 -4.53 6.46 7.34
C ASP A 651 -4.33 4.98 6.92
N PRO A 652 -3.52 4.59 5.90
CA PRO A 652 -3.38 3.18 5.55
C PRO A 652 -2.50 2.43 6.55
N GLN A 653 -2.35 1.13 6.35
CA GLN A 653 -1.27 0.33 6.94
C GLN A 653 0.10 0.98 6.71
N LEU A 654 0.82 1.32 7.78
CA LEU A 654 2.11 2.00 7.74
C LEU A 654 3.21 1.21 8.44
N PHE A 655 4.41 1.28 7.88
CA PHE A 655 5.56 0.43 8.21
C PHE A 655 6.87 1.22 8.22
N LEU A 656 7.80 0.93 9.13
CA LEU A 656 9.10 1.59 9.31
C LEU A 656 9.93 1.69 8.01
N HIS A 657 9.75 0.78 7.04
CA HIS A 657 10.41 0.88 5.73
C HIS A 657 10.06 2.18 4.98
N HIS A 658 8.87 2.77 5.22
CA HIS A 658 8.44 4.06 4.66
C HIS A 658 9.32 5.23 5.13
N TYR A 659 9.94 5.12 6.31
CA TYR A 659 10.92 6.10 6.80
C TYR A 659 12.26 6.02 6.04
N MET A 660 12.48 4.98 5.22
CA MET A 660 13.69 4.70 4.44
C MET A 660 14.29 5.95 3.72
N PRO A 661 13.52 6.59 2.82
CA PRO A 661 13.96 7.81 2.12
C PRO A 661 14.16 9.01 3.04
N ALA A 662 13.40 9.13 4.13
CA ALA A 662 13.54 10.20 5.10
C ALA A 662 14.84 10.05 5.92
N LEU A 663 15.13 8.85 6.44
CA LEU A 663 16.37 8.51 7.15
C LEU A 663 17.61 8.90 6.33
N TYR A 664 17.63 8.58 5.03
CA TYR A 664 18.71 9.00 4.12
C TYR A 664 18.94 10.53 4.16
N LEU A 665 17.87 11.32 4.15
CA LEU A 665 17.91 12.79 4.20
C LEU A 665 18.27 13.31 5.62
N ALA A 666 17.88 12.61 6.68
CA ALA A 666 18.33 12.90 8.04
C ALA A 666 19.84 12.69 8.19
N VAL A 667 20.38 11.58 7.68
CA VAL A 667 21.83 11.28 7.75
C VAL A 667 22.64 12.26 6.88
N LEU A 668 22.12 12.71 5.73
CA LEU A 668 22.72 13.84 5.00
C LEU A 668 22.73 15.15 5.82
N THR A 669 21.68 15.39 6.62
CA THR A 669 21.60 16.55 7.54
C THR A 669 22.64 16.44 8.67
N LEU A 670 22.79 15.25 9.26
CA LEU A 670 23.86 14.92 10.22
C LEU A 670 25.25 15.20 9.64
N GLY A 671 25.50 14.82 8.38
CA GLY A 671 26.74 15.13 7.66
C GLY A 671 27.06 16.63 7.61
N VAL A 672 26.05 17.48 7.37
CA VAL A 672 26.21 18.94 7.40
C VAL A 672 26.48 19.45 8.83
N GLY A 673 25.78 18.88 9.83
CA GLY A 673 26.01 19.17 11.26
C GLY A 673 27.43 18.85 11.73
N ILE A 674 27.96 17.69 11.35
CA ILE A 674 29.33 17.27 11.65
C ILE A 674 30.36 18.22 11.00
N ASP A 675 30.15 18.65 9.75
CA ASP A 675 31.05 19.65 9.12
C ASP A 675 30.99 21.03 9.81
N LEU A 676 29.86 21.40 10.42
CA LEU A 676 29.69 22.62 11.20
C LEU A 676 30.41 22.54 12.56
N ILE A 677 30.12 21.49 13.34
CA ILE A 677 30.72 21.24 14.67
C ILE A 677 32.24 21.15 14.52
N LEU A 678 32.73 20.28 13.63
CA LEU A 678 34.16 20.10 13.42
C LEU A 678 34.84 21.31 12.77
N LYS A 679 34.14 22.37 12.34
CA LYS A 679 34.71 23.41 11.47
C LYS A 679 35.92 24.12 12.09
N LYS A 680 35.83 24.49 13.38
CA LYS A 680 36.86 25.27 14.12
C LYS A 680 38.05 24.43 14.60
N PHE A 681 37.90 23.13 14.79
CA PHE A 681 38.91 22.27 15.41
C PHE A 681 40.16 22.04 14.53
N PRO A 682 41.33 21.72 15.11
CA PRO A 682 42.54 21.36 14.35
C PRO A 682 42.36 19.99 13.65
N ARG A 683 43.11 19.76 12.57
CA ARG A 683 42.98 18.55 11.72
C ARG A 683 43.07 17.23 12.51
N VAL A 684 43.94 17.17 13.52
CA VAL A 684 44.13 15.98 14.36
C VAL A 684 42.83 15.63 15.10
N VAL A 685 42.18 16.60 15.74
CA VAL A 685 40.90 16.39 16.45
C VAL A 685 39.79 15.98 15.48
N LYS A 686 39.73 16.57 14.27
CA LYS A 686 38.74 16.14 13.26
C LYS A 686 38.95 14.70 12.81
N LEU A 687 40.20 14.26 12.68
CA LEU A 687 40.53 12.89 12.29
C LEU A 687 40.28 11.91 13.44
N GLY A 688 40.62 12.27 14.68
CA GLY A 688 40.31 11.49 15.88
C GLY A 688 38.80 11.28 16.04
N PHE A 689 38.01 12.36 15.96
CA PHE A 689 36.55 12.27 15.96
C PHE A 689 36.03 11.38 14.82
N ALA A 690 36.59 11.50 13.61
CA ALA A 690 36.17 10.70 12.47
C ALA A 690 36.46 9.20 12.66
N VAL A 691 37.62 8.85 13.23
CA VAL A 691 37.96 7.46 13.57
C VAL A 691 37.02 6.95 14.66
N VAL A 692 36.85 7.66 15.77
CA VAL A 692 35.96 7.24 16.88
C VAL A 692 34.53 7.08 16.39
N ALA A 693 33.95 8.07 15.70
CA ALA A 693 32.59 7.98 15.16
C ALA A 693 32.42 6.81 14.17
N SER A 694 33.42 6.54 13.32
CA SER A 694 33.39 5.40 12.41
C SER A 694 33.45 4.06 13.16
N VAL A 695 34.28 3.95 14.20
CA VAL A 695 34.37 2.76 15.06
C VAL A 695 33.06 2.51 15.79
N CYS A 696 32.46 3.53 16.41
CA CYS A 696 31.17 3.40 17.08
C CYS A 696 30.06 2.96 16.11
N ILE A 697 29.97 3.56 14.91
CA ILE A 697 29.00 3.16 13.88
C ILE A 697 29.18 1.69 13.47
N VAL A 698 30.42 1.25 13.22
CA VAL A 698 30.74 -0.14 12.82
C VAL A 698 30.48 -1.13 13.96
N TYR A 699 30.78 -0.75 15.20
CA TYR A 699 30.52 -1.57 16.39
C TYR A 699 29.01 -1.75 16.62
N THR A 700 28.22 -0.68 16.56
CA THR A 700 26.75 -0.76 16.64
C THR A 700 26.18 -1.62 15.51
N TYR A 701 26.70 -1.50 14.28
CA TYR A 701 26.31 -2.37 13.17
C TYR A 701 26.59 -3.85 13.43
N TYR A 702 27.74 -4.16 14.06
CA TYR A 702 28.15 -5.53 14.34
C TYR A 702 27.22 -6.20 15.37
N ILE A 703 26.85 -5.49 16.44
CA ILE A 703 25.87 -5.95 17.44
C ILE A 703 24.56 -6.37 16.76
N TYR A 704 23.95 -5.50 15.95
CA TYR A 704 22.69 -5.82 15.26
C TYR A 704 22.88 -6.58 13.94
N SER A 705 24.07 -7.14 13.66
CA SER A 705 24.30 -7.88 12.43
C SER A 705 23.54 -9.22 12.35
N PRO A 706 23.32 -10.00 13.43
CA PRO A 706 22.54 -11.24 13.38
C PRO A 706 21.13 -11.03 12.79
N ILE A 707 20.35 -10.12 13.37
CA ILE A 707 19.00 -9.73 12.89
C ILE A 707 19.00 -9.04 11.51
N THR A 708 20.16 -8.60 11.00
CA THR A 708 20.28 -7.99 9.66
C THR A 708 20.47 -9.04 8.57
N TYR A 709 21.08 -10.17 8.88
CA TYR A 709 21.47 -11.21 7.92
C TYR A 709 20.76 -12.56 8.12
N GLY A 710 19.99 -12.72 9.20
CA GLY A 710 19.37 -13.99 9.58
C GLY A 710 20.37 -14.97 10.17
N GLU A 711 21.41 -14.47 10.84
CA GLU A 711 22.48 -15.29 11.41
C GLU A 711 22.22 -15.62 12.89
N PRO A 712 22.83 -16.67 13.45
CA PRO A 712 22.75 -16.99 14.87
C PRO A 712 23.23 -15.84 15.75
N TRP A 713 22.61 -15.72 16.92
CA TRP A 713 22.99 -14.85 18.03
C TRP A 713 23.06 -15.71 19.30
N SER A 714 23.46 -15.13 20.43
CA SER A 714 23.27 -15.75 21.74
C SER A 714 22.23 -14.96 22.55
N VAL A 715 21.51 -15.64 23.44
CA VAL A 715 20.44 -15.02 24.27
C VAL A 715 20.99 -13.82 25.03
N ALA A 716 22.10 -13.99 25.76
CA ALA A 716 22.73 -12.95 26.56
C ALA A 716 23.23 -11.75 25.74
N GLU A 717 23.73 -11.95 24.52
CA GLU A 717 24.12 -10.83 23.63
C GLU A 717 22.89 -10.11 23.06
N CYS A 718 21.79 -10.82 22.79
CA CYS A 718 20.53 -10.24 22.33
C CYS A 718 19.87 -9.39 23.42
N GLU A 719 19.83 -9.89 24.66
CA GLU A 719 19.34 -9.17 25.84
C GLU A 719 20.17 -7.91 26.10
N GLN A 720 21.50 -8.02 26.10
CA GLN A 720 22.41 -6.87 26.24
C GLN A 720 22.29 -5.85 25.08
N ALA A 721 21.80 -6.28 23.91
CA ALA A 721 21.54 -5.40 22.76
C ALA A 721 20.14 -4.76 22.77
N THR A 722 19.25 -5.15 23.69
CA THR A 722 17.87 -4.67 23.78
C THR A 722 17.82 -3.32 24.51
N LEU A 723 18.13 -2.23 23.78
CA LEU A 723 18.24 -0.88 24.36
C LEU A 723 16.88 -0.22 24.69
N LEU A 724 15.77 -0.78 24.20
CA LEU A 724 14.40 -0.34 24.49
C LEU A 724 13.52 -1.57 24.70
N SER A 725 12.71 -1.60 25.76
CA SER A 725 11.77 -2.70 26.04
C SER A 725 10.68 -2.87 24.98
N SER A 726 10.47 -1.87 24.11
CA SER A 726 9.58 -1.98 22.94
C SER A 726 10.27 -2.53 21.68
N TRP A 727 11.52 -2.99 21.79
CA TRP A 727 12.13 -3.88 20.80
C TRP A 727 11.91 -5.32 21.25
N ASP A 728 10.78 -5.91 20.86
CA ASP A 728 10.64 -7.36 20.87
C ASP A 728 11.65 -7.96 19.86
N LEU A 729 12.82 -8.34 20.39
CA LEU A 729 13.83 -9.11 19.67
C LEU A 729 13.67 -10.62 19.89
N ASN A 730 12.66 -11.05 20.67
CA ASN A 730 12.37 -12.45 21.01
C ASN A 730 13.64 -13.25 21.35
N CYS A 731 14.44 -12.77 22.31
CA CYS A 731 15.80 -13.26 22.53
C CYS A 731 15.88 -14.74 22.94
N ALA A 732 14.82 -15.29 23.55
CA ALA A 732 14.70 -16.71 23.88
C ALA A 732 14.82 -17.64 22.64
N ARG A 733 14.46 -17.15 21.44
CA ARG A 733 14.61 -17.88 20.16
C ARG A 733 16.07 -18.23 19.84
N TYR A 734 17.04 -17.55 20.45
CA TYR A 734 18.47 -17.82 20.29
C TYR A 734 19.02 -18.84 21.30
N ALA A 735 18.18 -19.45 22.14
CA ALA A 735 18.62 -20.52 23.04
C ALA A 735 18.86 -21.82 22.26
N PRO A 736 19.95 -22.56 22.53
CA PRO A 736 20.08 -23.93 22.03
C PRO A 736 18.97 -24.78 22.66
N GLY A 737 18.14 -25.42 21.82
CA GLY A 737 16.97 -26.17 22.29
C GLY A 737 15.73 -25.34 22.61
N ALA A 738 15.64 -24.08 22.14
CA ALA A 738 14.43 -23.26 22.31
C ALA A 738 13.15 -23.99 21.84
N PRO A 739 12.06 -24.02 22.64
CA PRO A 739 10.86 -24.78 22.31
C PRO A 739 10.17 -24.22 21.05
N GLN A 740 9.77 -25.12 20.15
CA GLN A 740 9.15 -24.79 18.87
C GLN A 740 7.74 -24.21 19.06
N ARG A 741 7.58 -22.88 18.90
CA ARG A 741 6.26 -22.29 18.63
C ARG A 741 5.82 -22.64 17.20
N VAL A 742 5.18 -23.81 17.05
CA VAL A 742 4.46 -24.20 15.84
C VAL A 742 3.32 -23.21 15.62
N ARG A 743 3.19 -22.65 14.41
CA ARG A 743 2.00 -21.87 14.03
C ARG A 743 0.80 -22.81 13.88
N LEU A 744 -0.29 -22.55 14.60
CA LEU A 744 -1.57 -23.27 14.48
C LEU A 744 -2.33 -22.97 13.16
N ASN A 745 -1.63 -22.61 12.09
CA ASN A 745 -2.19 -22.25 10.79
C ASN A 745 -2.32 -23.46 9.85
N LYS A 746 -2.54 -24.68 10.38
CA LYS A 746 -2.67 -25.88 9.55
C LYS A 746 -3.56 -26.98 10.15
N PHE A 747 -4.78 -26.59 10.50
CA PHE A 747 -5.86 -27.51 10.88
C PHE A 747 -7.10 -27.20 10.03
N GLU A 748 -7.18 -27.83 8.85
CA GLU A 748 -8.35 -27.74 7.97
C GLU A 748 -9.39 -28.85 8.24
N ASN A 749 -9.11 -29.81 9.13
CA ASN A 749 -10.02 -30.88 9.51
C ASN A 749 -10.09 -31.06 11.04
N PRO A 750 -11.28 -31.16 11.65
CA PRO A 750 -11.46 -31.37 13.09
C PRO A 750 -11.25 -32.84 13.51
N THR A 751 -10.27 -33.53 12.92
CA THR A 751 -10.01 -34.97 13.15
C THR A 751 -8.52 -35.32 13.20
N ASP A 752 -7.61 -34.33 13.20
CA ASP A 752 -6.16 -34.56 13.17
C ASP A 752 -5.61 -34.80 14.60
N THR A 753 -5.69 -36.04 15.08
CA THR A 753 -5.22 -36.46 16.41
C THR A 753 -3.71 -36.28 16.59
N ILE A 754 -3.29 -35.52 17.61
CA ILE A 754 -1.87 -35.33 17.95
C ILE A 754 -1.40 -36.45 18.89
N VAL A 755 -0.69 -37.44 18.34
CA VAL A 755 -0.10 -38.55 19.15
C VAL A 755 1.24 -38.11 19.74
N ILE A 756 1.22 -37.66 21.00
CA ILE A 756 2.44 -37.34 21.77
C ILE A 756 3.08 -38.65 22.25
N LYS A 757 4.29 -38.96 21.78
CA LYS A 757 5.04 -40.15 22.22
C LYS A 757 5.89 -39.87 23.45
N GLN A 758 5.42 -40.31 24.61
CA GLN A 758 6.23 -40.37 25.84
C GLN A 758 7.18 -41.60 25.84
N PRO A 759 8.33 -41.51 26.52
CA PRO A 759 9.09 -42.68 26.94
C PRO A 759 8.51 -43.26 28.25
N SER A 760 8.14 -44.54 28.24
CA SER A 760 7.41 -45.27 29.30
C SER A 760 5.90 -44.97 29.39
N GLN A 761 5.15 -45.83 30.08
CA GLN A 761 3.75 -46.14 29.73
C GLN A 761 2.69 -45.31 30.48
N VAL A 762 2.06 -44.36 29.78
CA VAL A 762 0.60 -44.07 29.72
C VAL A 762 0.34 -43.40 28.35
N GLU A 763 -0.79 -43.66 27.69
CA GLU A 763 -1.23 -42.95 26.48
C GLU A 763 -2.57 -42.26 26.77
N GLN A 764 -2.61 -40.91 26.72
CA GLN A 764 -3.83 -40.12 26.89
C GLN A 764 -4.04 -39.18 25.69
N GLU A 765 -5.26 -39.19 25.17
CA GLU A 765 -5.67 -38.35 24.04
C GLU A 765 -6.34 -37.06 24.55
N ILE A 766 -6.25 -35.98 23.76
CA ILE A 766 -7.00 -34.75 23.99
C ILE A 766 -7.95 -34.55 22.80
N ILE A 767 -9.23 -34.35 23.09
CA ILE A 767 -10.29 -34.17 22.09
C ILE A 767 -10.94 -32.81 22.32
N LEU A 768 -10.99 -31.99 21.27
CA LEU A 768 -11.71 -30.72 21.26
C LEU A 768 -13.14 -30.95 20.75
N GLU A 769 -14.14 -30.46 21.50
CA GLU A 769 -15.54 -30.46 21.05
C GLU A 769 -15.88 -29.17 20.28
N PRO A 770 -16.83 -29.20 19.33
CA PRO A 770 -17.01 -28.13 18.33
C PRO A 770 -17.51 -26.78 18.87
N GLU A 771 -17.83 -26.70 20.17
CA GLU A 771 -18.21 -25.45 20.85
C GLU A 771 -17.02 -24.78 21.58
N GLY A 772 -15.80 -25.31 21.45
CA GLY A 772 -14.55 -24.65 21.87
C GLY A 772 -14.05 -24.95 23.28
N GLY A 773 -14.75 -25.81 24.04
CA GLY A 773 -14.32 -26.22 25.38
C GLY A 773 -13.25 -27.32 25.38
N ILE A 774 -12.32 -27.27 26.35
CA ILE A 774 -11.30 -28.29 26.60
C ILE A 774 -11.89 -29.39 27.50
N ILE A 775 -11.68 -30.66 27.14
CA ILE A 775 -12.17 -31.83 27.90
C ILE A 775 -11.04 -32.81 28.11
N TYR A 776 -10.80 -33.19 29.37
CA TYR A 776 -9.86 -34.23 29.76
C TYR A 776 -10.54 -35.60 29.73
N VAL A 777 -9.87 -36.61 29.17
CA VAL A 777 -10.37 -37.99 29.10
C VAL A 777 -9.30 -39.00 29.54
N ASP A 778 -9.73 -40.13 30.09
CA ASP A 778 -8.85 -41.24 30.48
C ASP A 778 -8.51 -42.18 29.32
N ASP A 779 -7.60 -43.13 29.58
CA ASP A 779 -7.14 -44.18 28.68
C ASP A 779 -8.30 -45.10 28.15
N GLU A 780 -9.51 -45.01 28.72
CA GLU A 780 -10.71 -45.73 28.29
C GLU A 780 -11.74 -44.82 27.57
N GLY A 781 -11.46 -43.51 27.46
CA GLY A 781 -12.29 -42.50 26.81
C GLY A 781 -13.37 -41.86 27.69
N ASN A 782 -13.33 -42.04 29.02
CA ASN A 782 -14.26 -41.42 29.95
C ASN A 782 -13.81 -39.99 30.31
N ARG A 783 -14.75 -39.04 30.44
CA ARG A 783 -14.44 -37.66 30.85
C ARG A 783 -13.97 -37.59 32.32
N ILE A 784 -12.83 -36.94 32.56
CA ILE A 784 -12.24 -36.68 33.88
C ILE A 784 -12.65 -35.28 34.36
N SER A 785 -12.83 -35.08 35.67
CA SER A 785 -13.00 -33.73 36.25
C SER A 785 -11.66 -32.97 36.26
N PRO A 786 -11.61 -31.67 35.94
CA PRO A 786 -10.39 -30.86 36.09
C PRO A 786 -9.79 -30.89 37.50
N GLU A 787 -10.59 -31.15 38.54
CA GLU A 787 -10.10 -31.29 39.93
C GLU A 787 -9.22 -32.54 40.15
N ASP A 788 -9.37 -33.56 39.31
CA ASP A 788 -8.61 -34.83 39.36
C ASP A 788 -7.38 -34.82 38.42
N VAL A 789 -7.22 -33.79 37.58
CA VAL A 789 -6.10 -33.64 36.65
C VAL A 789 -4.88 -33.06 37.40
N PRO A 790 -3.66 -33.62 37.23
CA PRO A 790 -2.46 -33.03 37.83
C PRO A 790 -2.23 -31.61 37.32
N LYS A 791 -1.98 -30.66 38.22
CA LYS A 791 -1.98 -29.21 37.93
C LYS A 791 -1.02 -28.77 36.83
N GLU A 792 -0.01 -29.58 36.54
CA GLU A 792 0.98 -29.39 35.46
C GLU A 792 0.36 -29.49 34.05
N PHE A 793 -0.85 -30.05 33.93
CA PHE A 793 -1.59 -30.25 32.67
C PHE A 793 -2.92 -29.49 32.62
N LEU A 794 -3.22 -28.67 33.64
CA LEU A 794 -4.36 -27.76 33.63
C LEU A 794 -4.05 -26.54 32.75
N ILE A 795 -4.90 -26.33 31.74
CA ILE A 795 -4.81 -25.17 30.85
C ILE A 795 -5.69 -24.06 31.45
N ASN A 796 -5.05 -22.98 31.90
CA ASN A 796 -5.76 -21.76 32.28
C ASN A 796 -6.28 -21.06 31.02
N GLU A 797 -7.58 -20.75 30.95
CA GLU A 797 -8.18 -20.04 29.82
C GLU A 797 -7.62 -18.61 29.63
N ASP A 798 -6.99 -18.05 30.66
CA ASP A 798 -6.36 -16.72 30.68
C ASP A 798 -4.85 -16.70 30.32
N GLU A 799 -4.18 -17.85 30.10
CA GLU A 799 -2.72 -17.92 29.88
C GLU A 799 -2.32 -18.69 28.59
N GLU A 800 -2.12 -17.99 27.47
CA GLU A 800 -1.71 -18.55 26.16
C GLU A 800 -0.23 -19.06 26.09
N GLU A 801 0.29 -19.81 27.07
CA GLU A 801 1.64 -20.38 26.93
C GLU A 801 1.91 -21.71 27.68
N VAL A 802 1.93 -22.83 26.95
CA VAL A 802 2.36 -24.15 27.45
C VAL A 802 3.86 -24.34 27.18
N ILE A 803 4.64 -24.57 28.25
CA ILE A 803 6.10 -24.76 28.19
C ILE A 803 6.45 -26.24 28.42
N LEU A 804 6.93 -26.93 27.39
CA LEU A 804 7.55 -28.25 27.54
C LEU A 804 9.05 -28.10 27.83
N LYS A 805 9.49 -28.68 28.95
CA LYS A 805 10.91 -28.88 29.27
C LYS A 805 11.37 -30.26 28.79
N TYR A 806 12.59 -30.33 28.27
CA TYR A 806 13.34 -31.57 28.13
C TYR A 806 14.59 -31.47 28.99
N GLU A 807 14.88 -32.52 29.75
CA GLU A 807 16.16 -32.71 30.45
C GLU A 807 17.02 -33.68 29.63
N ASP A 808 18.30 -33.34 29.41
CA ASP A 808 19.25 -34.25 28.76
C ASP A 808 19.66 -35.36 29.73
N GLY A 809 19.39 -36.60 29.36
CA GLY A 809 19.89 -37.79 30.06
C GLY A 809 21.27 -38.18 29.56
N GLU A 810 22.24 -38.30 30.47
CA GLU A 810 23.58 -38.81 30.18
C GLU A 810 23.53 -40.28 29.70
N HIS A 811 24.59 -40.72 29.01
CA HIS A 811 24.75 -42.10 28.56
C HIS A 811 26.10 -42.64 29.06
N ASP A 812 26.08 -43.76 29.77
CA ASP A 812 27.28 -44.36 30.39
C ASP A 812 28.36 -44.76 29.37
N ASP A 813 29.63 -44.60 29.77
CA ASP A 813 30.83 -45.28 29.24
C ASP A 813 31.86 -45.46 30.39
N ASP A 814 32.67 -46.52 30.35
CA ASP A 814 33.33 -47.13 31.53
C ASP A 814 34.67 -46.51 32.06
N GLU A 815 34.97 -46.82 33.35
CA GLU A 815 36.27 -46.82 34.07
C GLU A 815 37.17 -45.55 34.08
N TYR A 816 37.43 -44.98 35.27
CA TYR A 816 38.67 -45.24 36.06
C TYR A 816 38.69 -44.50 37.43
N GLU A 817 39.38 -45.08 38.41
CA GLU A 817 39.56 -44.56 39.78
C GLU A 817 40.44 -43.29 39.83
N ASN A 818 40.19 -42.37 40.77
CA ASN A 818 41.02 -42.11 41.97
C ASN A 818 40.35 -41.03 42.87
N ASP A 819 40.63 -41.10 44.17
CA ASP A 819 40.12 -40.19 45.21
C ASP A 819 40.92 -38.86 45.31
N ASP A 820 40.37 -37.85 46.00
CA ASP A 820 41.02 -37.17 47.17
C ASP A 820 40.20 -35.94 47.66
N ASP A 821 39.79 -35.99 48.94
CA ASP A 821 39.60 -34.93 49.97
C ASP A 821 38.77 -33.64 49.74
N ASP A 822 37.54 -33.65 50.29
CA ASP A 822 37.04 -32.90 51.49
C ASP A 822 37.33 -31.39 51.80
N ASP A 823 36.24 -30.70 52.20
CA ASP A 823 36.05 -29.75 53.33
C ASP A 823 36.55 -28.27 53.37
N GLU A 824 36.01 -27.55 54.39
CA GLU A 824 36.19 -26.15 54.87
C GLU A 824 35.58 -25.03 53.98
N GLU A 825 34.47 -24.35 54.30
CA GLU A 825 33.97 -23.58 55.49
C GLU A 825 34.40 -22.08 55.55
N GLU A 826 33.38 -21.19 55.51
CA GLU A 826 33.24 -19.81 56.11
C GLU A 826 34.35 -18.74 55.75
N GLU A 827 34.25 -17.42 55.97
CA GLU A 827 33.37 -16.47 56.71
C GLU A 827 32.98 -15.27 55.77
N GLU A 828 31.84 -14.58 55.90
CA GLU A 828 31.57 -13.24 56.54
C GLU A 828 32.47 -12.05 56.05
N GLU A 829 32.10 -10.76 55.97
CA GLU A 829 30.97 -9.87 56.36
C GLU A 829 30.60 -8.97 55.11
N GLU A 830 29.67 -7.99 55.04
CA GLU A 830 29.00 -7.07 55.99
C GLU A 830 27.49 -6.89 55.67
N GLU A 831 26.74 -6.32 56.62
CA GLU A 831 25.27 -6.33 56.74
C GLU A 831 24.55 -5.07 56.20
N GLU A 832 23.26 -5.25 55.84
CA GLU A 832 22.10 -4.32 56.03
C GLU A 832 22.14 -2.91 55.36
N GLU A 833 21.04 -2.15 55.18
CA GLU A 833 19.70 -2.12 55.81
C GLU A 833 18.70 -1.48 54.80
N GLU A 834 17.52 -2.07 54.54
CA GLU A 834 16.37 -1.38 53.88
C GLU A 834 15.06 -1.78 54.58
N GLU A 835 14.25 -0.79 54.97
CA GLU A 835 12.97 -0.99 55.68
C GLU A 835 11.74 -1.01 54.74
N GLU A 836 10.74 -1.75 55.22
CA GLU A 836 9.29 -1.72 54.97
C GLU A 836 8.70 -0.27 54.83
N GLU A 837 7.52 0.01 54.25
CA GLU A 837 6.39 -0.84 53.82
C GLU A 837 5.44 -0.08 52.83
N GLU A 838 4.23 -0.61 52.65
CA GLU A 838 2.97 -0.04 52.12
C GLU A 838 2.64 -0.22 50.62
N GLU A 839 1.64 -1.07 50.37
CA GLU A 839 0.85 -1.14 49.13
C GLU A 839 -0.19 -0.01 49.09
N GLU A 840 -0.47 0.57 47.91
CA GLU A 840 -1.80 1.14 47.64
C GLU A 840 -2.21 0.85 46.19
N LYS A 841 -3.51 0.63 45.96
CA LYS A 841 -4.08 0.20 44.67
C LYS A 841 -4.72 1.39 43.96
N ASP A 842 -4.30 1.66 42.73
CA ASP A 842 -4.95 2.62 41.85
C ASP A 842 -5.85 1.93 40.81
N GLU A 843 -7.04 2.52 40.60
CA GLU A 843 -8.06 2.06 39.64
C GLU A 843 -7.76 2.56 38.20
N PRO A 844 -8.29 1.91 37.15
CA PRO A 844 -8.05 2.34 35.77
C PRO A 844 -8.66 3.73 35.49
N THR A 845 -7.85 4.65 34.96
CA THR A 845 -8.24 6.04 34.75
C THR A 845 -9.16 6.24 33.54
N ASP A 846 -10.23 7.02 33.75
CA ASP A 846 -11.23 7.36 32.72
C ASP A 846 -10.64 8.05 31.48
N ALA A 847 -11.30 7.83 30.33
CA ALA A 847 -10.99 8.50 29.08
C ALA A 847 -11.38 10.01 29.11
N PRO A 848 -10.63 10.89 28.43
CA PRO A 848 -10.88 12.33 28.48
C PRO A 848 -12.17 12.72 27.73
N ILE A 849 -13.13 13.27 28.48
CA ILE A 849 -14.36 13.87 27.94
C ILE A 849 -14.00 15.10 27.09
N PHE A 850 -14.45 15.12 25.84
CA PHE A 850 -14.39 16.33 25.00
C PHE A 850 -15.48 17.32 25.46
N ALA A 851 -15.10 18.59 25.62
CA ALA A 851 -16.03 19.65 25.97
C ALA A 851 -16.80 20.15 24.74
N ASP A 852 -18.12 20.30 24.87
CA ASP A 852 -18.98 20.92 23.86
C ASP A 852 -18.59 22.40 23.61
N PRO A 853 -18.80 22.92 22.38
CA PRO A 853 -18.51 24.32 22.06
C PRO A 853 -19.49 25.29 22.78
N GLU A 854 -18.94 26.39 23.33
CA GLU A 854 -19.75 27.45 23.93
C GLU A 854 -20.69 28.13 22.89
N PRO A 855 -21.95 28.44 23.25
CA PRO A 855 -22.89 29.08 22.32
C PRO A 855 -22.54 30.55 22.03
N GLU A 856 -22.62 30.97 20.77
CA GLU A 856 -22.41 32.37 20.38
C GLU A 856 -23.60 33.27 20.74
N PHE A 857 -23.39 34.21 21.67
CA PHE A 857 -24.38 35.23 22.02
C PHE A 857 -24.32 36.44 21.09
N ILE A 858 -25.44 36.75 20.41
CA ILE A 858 -25.63 38.01 19.66
C ILE A 858 -26.70 38.85 20.38
N ASP A 859 -26.37 40.11 20.70
CA ASP A 859 -27.23 41.09 21.41
C ASP A 859 -27.93 40.57 22.69
N GLY A 860 -27.32 39.60 23.37
CA GLY A 860 -27.74 39.16 24.72
C GLY A 860 -28.96 38.24 24.74
N LYS A 861 -29.20 37.47 23.68
CA LYS A 861 -30.15 36.35 23.66
C LYS A 861 -29.54 35.12 23.01
N GLU A 862 -29.90 33.96 23.53
CA GLU A 862 -29.76 32.68 22.81
C GLU A 862 -30.77 32.63 21.66
N VAL A 863 -30.40 31.95 20.58
CA VAL A 863 -31.26 31.69 19.42
C VAL A 863 -31.19 30.21 19.11
N TYR A 864 -32.21 29.47 19.56
CA TYR A 864 -32.53 28.17 18.99
C TYR A 864 -33.28 28.39 17.67
N GLY A 865 -33.11 27.48 16.72
CA GLY A 865 -33.94 27.39 15.53
C GLY A 865 -35.05 26.38 15.78
N ASP A 866 -36.30 26.82 15.65
CA ASP A 866 -37.48 25.96 15.76
C ASP A 866 -37.72 25.23 14.42
N ASP A 867 -38.03 23.94 14.48
CA ASP A 867 -38.82 23.21 13.48
C ASP A 867 -39.85 22.38 14.29
N GLU A 868 -41.15 22.65 14.11
CA GLU A 868 -42.25 21.97 14.80
C GLU A 868 -42.87 20.89 13.88
N ASP A 869 -43.01 19.64 14.39
CA ASP A 869 -44.24 18.81 14.33
C ASP A 869 -43.96 17.36 14.84
N GLU A 870 -44.67 16.94 15.90
CA GLU A 870 -44.77 15.55 16.42
C GLU A 870 -45.92 14.80 15.68
N ASP A 871 -46.22 13.50 15.76
CA ASP A 871 -45.93 12.32 16.64
C ASP A 871 -46.08 11.05 15.72
N GLU A 872 -45.84 9.76 16.03
CA GLU A 872 -45.62 8.98 17.26
C GLU A 872 -44.68 7.78 16.95
N TYR A 873 -43.88 7.33 17.93
CA TYR A 873 -43.21 6.02 17.92
C TYR A 873 -43.49 5.25 19.24
N PRO A 874 -44.05 4.03 19.22
CA PRO A 874 -44.32 3.26 20.43
C PRO A 874 -43.04 2.65 21.01
N LYS A 875 -42.87 2.76 22.34
CA LYS A 875 -41.72 2.20 23.08
C LYS A 875 -41.95 0.77 23.53
N THR A 876 -40.89 -0.01 23.56
CA THR A 876 -40.84 -1.36 24.14
C THR A 876 -40.91 -1.32 25.67
N ILE A 877 -41.65 -2.26 26.28
CA ILE A 877 -41.61 -2.59 27.72
C ILE A 877 -41.72 -4.10 27.89
N TYR A 878 -40.84 -4.68 28.71
CA TYR A 878 -40.92 -6.09 29.13
C TYR A 878 -42.17 -6.35 29.97
N GLY A 879 -42.96 -7.38 29.62
CA GLY A 879 -44.19 -7.75 30.34
C GLY A 879 -44.36 -9.26 30.44
N LEU A 880 -44.38 -9.77 31.67
CA LEU A 880 -44.57 -11.18 32.03
C LEU A 880 -45.90 -11.76 31.50
N ASP A 881 -45.86 -13.01 31.04
CA ASP A 881 -47.05 -13.87 30.92
C ASP A 881 -47.11 -14.85 32.12
N PRO A 882 -48.16 -14.85 32.97
CA PRO A 882 -48.14 -15.55 34.25
C PRO A 882 -49.08 -16.78 34.35
N GLU A 883 -49.09 -17.68 33.37
CA GLU A 883 -49.80 -18.97 33.48
C GLU A 883 -48.94 -20.13 32.91
N ALA A 884 -48.74 -21.18 33.73
CA ALA A 884 -47.94 -22.35 33.38
C ALA A 884 -48.62 -23.63 33.91
N GLU A 885 -48.77 -24.64 33.05
CA GLU A 885 -49.16 -26.01 33.44
C GLU A 885 -48.55 -27.06 32.49
N ASP A 886 -47.67 -27.89 33.05
CA ASP A 886 -47.33 -29.30 32.76
C ASP A 886 -47.26 -29.86 31.31
N GLY A 887 -46.03 -30.03 30.80
CA GLY A 887 -45.43 -31.37 30.60
C GLY A 887 -45.52 -32.11 29.25
N GLU A 888 -44.37 -32.44 28.66
CA GLU A 888 -43.91 -33.81 28.26
C GLU A 888 -42.45 -33.77 27.71
N GLU A 889 -41.72 -34.90 27.78
CA GLU A 889 -40.34 -35.05 27.29
C GLU A 889 -40.28 -35.71 25.89
N ALA A 890 -39.30 -35.37 25.04
CA ALA A 890 -38.50 -36.33 24.24
C ALA A 890 -37.49 -35.69 23.26
N ASP A 891 -36.21 -36.03 23.42
CA ASP A 891 -35.21 -36.22 22.34
C ASP A 891 -35.24 -37.74 21.93
N PRO A 892 -34.62 -38.30 20.85
CA PRO A 892 -33.55 -37.74 20.01
C PRO A 892 -33.62 -38.01 18.47
N PHE A 893 -32.55 -37.58 17.79
CA PHE A 893 -32.16 -37.87 16.40
C PHE A 893 -32.43 -39.30 15.89
N PRO A 894 -32.55 -39.46 14.55
CA PRO A 894 -31.62 -40.38 13.88
C PRO A 894 -31.15 -40.03 12.44
N LEU A 895 -29.83 -40.19 12.22
CA LEU A 895 -29.14 -40.57 10.95
C LEU A 895 -29.07 -39.53 9.79
N ARG A 896 -28.10 -39.59 8.85
CA ARG A 896 -26.63 -39.81 8.86
C ARG A 896 -26.13 -39.91 7.40
N VAL A 897 -25.06 -39.20 7.06
CA VAL A 897 -23.99 -39.55 6.08
C VAL A 897 -24.38 -39.83 4.61
N ARG A 898 -23.75 -39.10 3.69
CA ARG A 898 -23.14 -39.69 2.48
C ARG A 898 -22.10 -38.79 1.81
N ASP A 899 -20.86 -39.25 1.83
CA ASP A 899 -19.68 -38.59 1.26
C ASP A 899 -19.59 -38.81 -0.26
N ILE A 900 -19.30 -37.75 -1.03
CA ILE A 900 -18.83 -37.79 -2.42
C ILE A 900 -17.72 -36.71 -2.55
N PRO A 901 -16.56 -37.00 -3.19
CA PRO A 901 -15.30 -36.36 -2.79
C PRO A 901 -14.86 -35.16 -3.63
N ASN A 902 -13.89 -34.43 -3.08
CA ASN A 902 -13.13 -33.32 -3.67
C ASN A 902 -12.75 -33.54 -5.14
N THR A 903 -12.94 -32.50 -5.96
CA THR A 903 -12.33 -32.39 -7.30
C THR A 903 -11.36 -31.21 -7.35
N ILE A 904 -10.15 -31.50 -7.83
CA ILE A 904 -9.03 -30.54 -7.91
C ILE A 904 -9.25 -29.60 -9.09
N HIS A 905 -9.21 -28.30 -8.86
CA HIS A 905 -9.20 -27.29 -9.92
C HIS A 905 -7.77 -27.01 -10.42
N VAL A 906 -7.65 -26.82 -11.74
CA VAL A 906 -6.42 -26.65 -12.53
C VAL A 906 -6.56 -25.40 -13.41
#